data_AF-A0A099KJ35-F1
#
_entry.id   AF-A0A099KJ35-F1
#
_cell.length_a   1.000
_cell.length_b   1.000
_cell.length_c   1.000
_cell.angle_alpha   90.00
_cell.angle_beta   90.00
_cell.angle_gamma   90.00
#
_symmetry.space_group_name_H-M   'P 1'
#
loop_
_entity.id
_entity.type
_entity.pdbx_description
1 polymer ?
#
loop_
_entity_poly.entity_id
_entity_poly.type
_entity_poly.pdbx_seq_one_letter_code
_entity_poly.pdbx_strand_id
1 'polypeptide(L)'
;MENTGLSPYKEKHAPNVSTTISGVDCYPKPSWMVNKSILDTTWEMRKTGHSLEDNQNHTQCLSFTKEVSHNELLTDKNNQTLLEDIRNSLLYLNTKGKITRAERTSDILIAACHLILHANELQSLKNNKAIKSLTEISFEHVNDYLLSYKVERQDFDKCLNTILKRWNSKGQIDWGFLKKSIKLTTRRFESLKDKLTKYLETHHDGFSSKVGYIKQCPNACIIEFDLDHDLAPKVKTISNEVSKLHALYTARPSQKHKFRHDVQKLFSSGYTIFDDMVEPKKTPLMPVQDALHTLSSALHFVRTYGLSFRTYLSSLCKAEKVLINSNGVKNILDNLREYQRMVFESTPIPDPLSDLNITSWRYESELDLYKNDFSDGITFGIAVRLYIASIWILIASFSTARTTSLLTLRRSCFVQSPIDGLFDLVLRIPKSSERWELEEVHRPIPDLIYDYGLEFAAFVSEIEERRGLVGDDKGSYLFTRTLNARSSTASFYLNETQEHQKAFGRDALDDCLDTFFDWIESPLTNGKRWYARTHQFRRFFAVLYFNFTDGEGLDELSWFMGHANLEQTFHYAEIAPTDEWIEEAECTIAKTGAALNKHINADDAIRAIIDKARKTSKVSTVIEPLVQKLISEHKEKTKQEVHFCRIEGKDVFFYFTENKGS
;
A
#
# COMPACT_ATOMS: atom_id res chain seq x y z
N MET A 1 14.60 42.98 7.24
CA MET A 1 16.01 42.55 7.09
C MET A 1 16.36 41.74 8.31
N GLU A 2 16.29 40.41 8.19
CA GLU A 2 17.27 39.47 8.74
C GLU A 2 17.00 38.14 8.04
N ASN A 3 17.99 37.73 7.25
CA ASN A 3 17.97 36.56 6.39
C ASN A 3 17.97 35.30 7.23
N THR A 4 16.85 34.56 7.28
CA THR A 4 16.87 33.13 7.58
C THR A 4 17.43 32.40 6.36
N GLY A 5 18.76 32.44 6.22
CA GLY A 5 19.54 31.85 5.13
C GLY A 5 19.55 30.33 5.13
N LEU A 6 18.38 29.69 5.06
CA LEU A 6 18.24 28.28 4.73
C LEU A 6 17.68 28.17 3.31
N SER A 7 18.58 28.39 2.35
CA SER A 7 18.39 27.89 0.99
C SER A 7 18.24 26.36 1.10
N PRO A 8 17.19 25.74 0.54
CA PRO A 8 17.16 24.30 0.41
C PRO A 8 18.39 23.93 -0.41
N TYR A 9 19.32 23.17 0.17
CA TYR A 9 20.46 22.62 -0.53
C TYR A 9 19.92 21.63 -1.58
N LYS A 10 19.46 22.16 -2.72
CA LYS A 10 19.59 21.46 -3.99
C LYS A 10 21.08 21.30 -4.18
N GLU A 11 21.61 20.13 -3.82
CA GLU A 11 22.85 19.66 -4.45
C GLU A 11 22.64 19.78 -5.96
N LYS A 12 23.22 20.84 -6.53
CA LYS A 12 23.40 20.97 -7.95
C LYS A 12 24.35 19.85 -8.34
N HIS A 13 23.82 18.66 -8.63
CA HIS A 13 24.47 17.84 -9.64
C HIS A 13 24.41 18.67 -10.92
N ALA A 14 25.54 19.27 -11.27
CA ALA A 14 25.71 19.93 -12.55
C ALA A 14 25.29 18.92 -13.64
N PRO A 15 24.30 19.24 -14.50
CA PRO A 15 23.82 18.31 -15.52
C PRO A 15 24.88 17.94 -16.58
N ASN A 16 26.07 18.56 -16.52
CA ASN A 16 27.05 18.59 -17.59
C ASN A 16 28.48 18.20 -17.18
N VAL A 17 28.65 17.28 -16.21
CA VAL A 17 29.90 16.50 -16.18
C VAL A 17 29.66 15.21 -16.93
N SER A 18 29.85 15.28 -18.25
CA SER A 18 30.13 14.09 -19.05
C SER A 18 31.40 13.48 -18.48
N THR A 19 31.28 12.51 -17.57
CA THR A 19 32.36 11.58 -17.29
C THR A 19 32.66 10.87 -18.59
N THR A 20 33.73 11.29 -19.25
CA THR A 20 34.31 10.62 -20.41
C THR A 20 34.62 9.20 -19.96
N ILE A 21 33.81 8.24 -20.41
CA ILE A 21 33.98 6.82 -20.09
C ILE A 21 35.26 6.36 -20.81
N SER A 22 36.36 6.29 -20.07
CA SER A 22 37.64 5.80 -20.56
C SER A 22 37.60 4.27 -20.66
N GLY A 23 37.44 3.76 -21.88
CA GLY A 23 38.15 2.60 -22.45
C GLY A 23 38.17 1.22 -21.76
N VAL A 24 37.62 1.02 -20.56
CA VAL A 24 37.53 -0.29 -19.89
C VAL A 24 36.14 -0.42 -19.26
N ASP A 25 35.38 -1.42 -19.71
CA ASP A 25 34.01 -1.73 -19.32
C ASP A 25 33.83 -1.94 -17.81
N CYS A 26 33.61 -0.86 -17.06
CA CYS A 26 33.08 -1.02 -15.70
C CYS A 26 32.23 0.20 -15.32
N TYR A 27 30.90 0.04 -15.39
CA TYR A 27 30.00 0.98 -14.74
C TYR A 27 30.29 0.99 -13.23
N PRO A 28 30.18 2.14 -12.55
CA PRO A 28 30.34 2.19 -11.12
C PRO A 28 29.32 1.29 -10.44
N LYS A 29 29.72 0.59 -9.38
CA LYS A 29 28.81 -0.19 -8.56
C LYS A 29 27.71 0.73 -8.02
N PRO A 30 26.42 0.42 -8.23
CA PRO A 30 25.33 1.20 -7.65
C PRO A 30 25.45 1.29 -6.13
N SER A 31 25.12 2.45 -5.55
CA SER A 31 25.20 2.66 -4.10
C SER A 31 24.28 1.73 -3.31
N TRP A 32 23.17 1.28 -3.91
CA TRP A 32 22.23 0.33 -3.32
C TRP A 32 22.63 -1.15 -3.48
N MET A 33 23.70 -1.46 -4.24
CA MET A 33 24.18 -2.83 -4.45
C MET A 33 25.19 -3.25 -3.37
N VAL A 34 24.90 -4.36 -2.70
CA VAL A 34 25.73 -4.91 -1.62
C VAL A 34 26.88 -5.74 -2.18
N ASN A 35 26.69 -6.42 -3.31
CA ASN A 35 27.70 -7.28 -3.95
C ASN A 35 29.09 -6.63 -4.05
N LYS A 36 30.10 -7.49 -4.11
CA LYS A 36 31.48 -7.08 -4.42
C LYS A 36 31.65 -6.78 -5.92
N SER A 37 30.92 -7.50 -6.78
CA SER A 37 31.03 -7.39 -8.22
C SER A 37 29.67 -7.07 -8.85
N ILE A 38 29.67 -6.15 -9.83
CA ILE A 38 28.51 -5.87 -10.68
C ILE A 38 28.21 -7.00 -11.67
N LEU A 39 29.14 -7.94 -11.85
CA LEU A 39 29.02 -9.03 -12.82
C LEU A 39 28.31 -10.26 -12.25
N ASP A 40 28.03 -10.28 -10.95
CA ASP A 40 27.34 -11.38 -10.27
C ASP A 40 25.97 -11.63 -10.93
N THR A 41 25.60 -12.91 -11.07
CA THR A 41 24.30 -13.32 -11.64
C THR A 41 23.13 -13.16 -10.66
N THR A 42 23.43 -12.82 -9.41
CA THR A 42 22.45 -12.42 -8.40
C THR A 42 22.95 -11.18 -7.69
N TRP A 43 22.19 -10.09 -7.79
CA TRP A 43 22.46 -8.85 -7.10
C TRP A 43 21.69 -8.79 -5.78
N GLU A 44 22.41 -8.69 -4.68
CA GLU A 44 21.89 -8.31 -3.38
C GLU A 44 21.77 -6.79 -3.33
N MET A 45 20.52 -6.33 -3.34
CA MET A 45 20.16 -4.92 -3.29
C MET A 45 19.71 -4.58 -1.89
N ARG A 46 19.97 -3.39 -1.40
CA ARG A 46 19.32 -2.92 -0.16
C ARG A 46 17.80 -2.86 -0.40
N LYS A 47 16.97 -3.07 0.62
CA LYS A 47 15.57 -2.65 0.58
C LYS A 47 15.50 -1.12 0.72
N THR A 48 14.52 -0.49 0.10
CA THR A 48 14.37 0.97 0.12
C THR A 48 14.34 1.46 1.56
N GLY A 49 15.34 2.25 1.96
CA GLY A 49 15.33 2.93 3.25
C GLY A 49 16.07 2.38 4.45
N HIS A 50 16.98 1.44 4.23
CA HIS A 50 17.90 0.99 5.28
C HIS A 50 19.33 1.44 4.91
N SER A 51 20.05 2.02 5.89
CA SER A 51 21.47 2.39 5.75
C SER A 51 22.34 1.12 5.72
N LEU A 52 23.62 1.23 5.35
CA LEU A 52 24.57 0.09 5.46
C LEU A 52 24.85 -0.32 6.90
N GLU A 53 24.74 0.63 7.82
CA GLU A 53 25.00 0.42 9.24
C GLU A 53 23.85 -0.39 9.88
N ASP A 54 22.63 -0.23 9.35
CA ASP A 54 21.43 -0.99 9.72
C ASP A 54 21.42 -2.38 9.05
N ASN A 55 22.26 -3.31 9.52
CA ASN A 55 22.16 -4.78 9.37
C ASN A 55 22.11 -5.41 7.94
N GLN A 56 22.92 -6.45 7.70
CA GLN A 56 22.96 -7.21 6.43
C GLN A 56 21.64 -7.97 6.10
N ASN A 57 20.68 -8.02 7.03
CA ASN A 57 19.42 -8.75 6.90
C ASN A 57 18.31 -7.99 6.14
N HIS A 58 18.57 -6.77 5.67
CA HIS A 58 17.59 -5.92 4.96
C HIS A 58 17.88 -5.81 3.46
N THR A 59 18.30 -6.91 2.84
CA THR A 59 18.54 -7.01 1.39
C THR A 59 17.37 -7.66 0.64
N GLN A 60 17.30 -7.40 -0.66
CA GLN A 60 16.44 -8.05 -1.63
C GLN A 60 17.32 -8.60 -2.76
N CYS A 61 17.12 -9.85 -3.12
CA CYS A 61 17.88 -10.47 -4.20
C CYS A 61 17.21 -10.24 -5.56
N LEU A 62 17.98 -9.75 -6.52
CA LEU A 62 17.65 -9.70 -7.94
C LEU A 62 18.47 -10.77 -8.67
N SER A 63 17.83 -11.87 -9.05
CA SER A 63 18.49 -12.91 -9.85
C SER A 63 18.29 -12.68 -11.34
N PHE A 64 19.38 -12.77 -12.11
CA PHE A 64 19.38 -12.83 -13.56
C PHE A 64 19.03 -14.23 -14.10
N THR A 65 18.95 -15.24 -13.24
CA THR A 65 18.55 -16.60 -13.60
C THR A 65 17.04 -16.66 -13.89
N LYS A 66 16.63 -16.10 -15.04
CA LYS A 66 15.24 -15.99 -15.49
C LYS A 66 15.07 -16.66 -16.85
N GLU A 67 13.95 -17.32 -17.04
CA GLU A 67 13.61 -17.97 -18.32
C GLU A 67 13.42 -16.91 -19.41
N VAL A 68 14.08 -17.14 -20.56
CA VAL A 68 14.00 -16.27 -21.75
C VAL A 68 13.64 -17.04 -23.01
N SER A 69 13.68 -18.37 -22.96
CA SER A 69 13.15 -19.29 -23.97
C SER A 69 12.81 -20.61 -23.26
N HIS A 70 12.10 -21.52 -23.93
CA HIS A 70 11.71 -22.79 -23.33
C HIS A 70 12.93 -23.57 -22.84
N ASN A 71 13.03 -23.77 -21.52
CA ASN A 71 14.16 -24.40 -20.83
C ASN A 71 15.52 -23.69 -21.03
N GLU A 72 15.54 -22.41 -21.39
CA GLU A 72 16.76 -21.61 -21.43
C GLU A 72 16.65 -20.41 -20.49
N LEU A 73 17.72 -20.17 -19.73
CA LEU A 73 17.85 -19.08 -18.78
C LEU A 73 18.69 -17.96 -19.40
N LEU A 74 18.45 -16.72 -18.97
CA LEU A 74 19.24 -15.56 -19.39
C LEU A 74 20.73 -15.72 -19.05
N THR A 75 21.05 -16.46 -17.98
CA THR A 75 22.41 -16.76 -17.53
C THR A 75 23.11 -17.86 -18.31
N ASP A 76 22.41 -18.56 -19.21
CA ASP A 76 23.02 -19.60 -20.03
C ASP A 76 23.98 -19.00 -21.06
N LYS A 77 25.03 -19.76 -21.41
CA LYS A 77 26.10 -19.30 -22.32
C LYS A 77 25.57 -18.79 -23.67
N ASN A 78 24.50 -19.40 -24.19
CA ASN A 78 23.90 -19.01 -25.46
C ASN A 78 23.22 -17.63 -25.41
N ASN A 79 22.92 -17.12 -24.22
CA ASN A 79 22.22 -15.85 -24.00
C ASN A 79 23.14 -14.77 -23.41
N GLN A 80 24.47 -14.99 -23.43
CA GLN A 80 25.46 -14.08 -22.85
C GLN A 80 25.34 -12.64 -23.39
N THR A 81 25.07 -12.48 -24.68
CA THR A 81 24.84 -11.17 -25.33
C THR A 81 23.64 -10.44 -24.74
N LEU A 82 22.51 -11.12 -24.52
CA LEU A 82 21.33 -10.54 -23.86
C LEU A 82 21.64 -10.16 -22.41
N LEU A 83 22.32 -11.05 -21.67
CA LEU A 83 22.67 -10.81 -20.27
C LEU A 83 23.54 -9.56 -20.13
N GLU A 84 24.60 -9.46 -20.94
CA GLU A 84 25.51 -8.32 -20.93
C GLU A 84 24.80 -7.01 -21.27
N ASP A 85 23.99 -6.98 -22.34
CA ASP A 85 23.29 -5.78 -22.77
C ASP A 85 22.22 -5.33 -21.76
N ILE A 86 21.47 -6.25 -21.17
CA ILE A 86 20.47 -5.93 -20.13
C ILE A 86 21.17 -5.45 -18.86
N ARG A 87 22.22 -6.14 -18.40
CA ARG A 87 22.98 -5.77 -17.20
C ARG A 87 23.60 -4.38 -17.36
N ASN A 88 24.24 -4.11 -18.49
CA ASN A 88 24.82 -2.81 -18.80
C ASN A 88 23.75 -1.73 -18.87
N SER A 89 22.56 -2.06 -19.39
CA SER A 89 21.43 -1.13 -19.44
C SER A 89 21.01 -0.68 -18.04
N LEU A 90 20.88 -1.61 -17.10
CA LEU A 90 20.51 -1.32 -15.71
C LEU A 90 21.56 -0.43 -15.02
N LEU A 91 22.85 -0.76 -15.19
CA LEU A 91 23.95 0.01 -14.61
C LEU A 91 24.07 1.42 -15.22
N TYR A 92 23.85 1.54 -16.52
CA TYR A 92 23.83 2.81 -17.22
C TYR A 92 22.70 3.72 -16.72
N LEU A 93 21.48 3.19 -16.63
CA LEU A 93 20.33 3.95 -16.15
C LEU A 93 20.53 4.42 -14.70
N ASN A 94 21.12 3.59 -13.85
CA ASN A 94 21.52 3.99 -12.50
C ASN A 94 22.55 5.14 -12.53
N THR A 95 23.61 5.00 -13.34
CA THR A 95 24.68 6.01 -13.46
C THR A 95 24.15 7.36 -13.97
N LYS A 96 23.08 7.34 -14.78
CA LYS A 96 22.40 8.55 -15.29
C LYS A 96 21.29 9.08 -14.36
N GLY A 97 21.11 8.50 -13.17
CA GLY A 97 20.06 8.90 -12.24
C GLY A 97 18.64 8.63 -12.74
N LYS A 98 18.48 7.73 -13.72
CA LYS A 98 17.17 7.33 -14.28
C LYS A 98 16.51 6.18 -13.51
N ILE A 99 17.27 5.50 -12.66
CA ILE A 99 16.74 4.57 -11.67
C ILE A 99 16.77 5.27 -10.31
N THR A 100 15.59 5.64 -9.85
CA THR A 100 15.39 6.33 -8.57
C THR A 100 15.25 5.34 -7.40
N ARG A 101 14.86 4.08 -7.70
CA ARG A 101 14.68 3.00 -6.73
C ARG A 101 15.27 1.69 -7.22
N ALA A 102 15.98 0.93 -6.37
CA ALA A 102 16.51 -0.39 -6.73
C ALA A 102 15.42 -1.38 -7.16
N GLU A 103 14.21 -1.31 -6.60
CA GLU A 103 13.06 -2.12 -7.06
C GLU A 103 12.78 -1.91 -8.55
N ARG A 104 12.98 -0.69 -9.06
CA ARG A 104 12.79 -0.38 -10.48
C ARG A 104 13.79 -1.13 -11.36
N THR A 105 14.99 -1.42 -10.87
CA THR A 105 15.96 -2.30 -11.54
C THR A 105 15.37 -3.69 -11.75
N SER A 106 14.73 -4.24 -10.71
CA SER A 106 14.05 -5.54 -10.77
C SER A 106 12.91 -5.53 -11.78
N ASP A 107 12.06 -4.50 -11.74
CA ASP A 107 10.95 -4.34 -12.66
C ASP A 107 11.39 -4.29 -14.13
N ILE A 108 12.45 -3.54 -14.45
CA ILE A 108 12.99 -3.44 -15.81
C ILE A 108 13.56 -4.78 -16.26
N LEU A 109 14.33 -5.48 -15.41
CA LEU A 109 14.85 -6.81 -15.73
C LEU A 109 13.72 -7.80 -16.01
N ILE A 110 12.71 -7.84 -15.15
CA ILE A 110 11.56 -8.75 -15.29
C ILE A 110 10.80 -8.45 -16.59
N ALA A 111 10.52 -7.19 -16.89
CA ALA A 111 9.86 -6.78 -18.13
C ALA A 111 10.68 -7.18 -19.38
N ALA A 112 12.00 -6.98 -19.34
CA ALA A 112 12.90 -7.38 -20.43
C ALA A 112 12.86 -8.91 -20.65
N CYS A 113 12.96 -9.70 -19.59
CA CYS A 113 12.90 -11.16 -19.68
C CYS A 113 11.53 -11.64 -20.18
N HIS A 114 10.43 -11.06 -19.69
CA HIS A 114 9.09 -11.39 -20.15
C HIS A 114 8.89 -11.07 -21.63
N LEU A 115 9.38 -9.92 -22.11
CA LEU A 115 9.35 -9.56 -23.52
C LEU A 115 10.14 -10.56 -24.37
N ILE A 116 11.36 -10.92 -23.95
CA ILE A 116 12.20 -11.87 -24.68
C ILE A 116 11.57 -13.27 -24.71
N LEU A 117 11.06 -13.74 -23.57
CA LEU A 117 10.37 -15.02 -23.47
C LEU A 117 9.16 -15.07 -24.40
N HIS A 118 8.31 -14.04 -24.35
CA HIS A 118 7.13 -13.93 -25.20
C HIS A 118 7.51 -13.90 -26.68
N ALA A 119 8.54 -13.12 -27.04
CA ALA A 119 9.04 -13.06 -28.42
C ALA A 119 9.60 -14.41 -28.90
N ASN A 120 10.30 -15.15 -28.04
CA ASN A 120 10.81 -16.49 -28.37
C ASN A 120 9.71 -17.54 -28.49
N GLU A 121 8.64 -17.45 -27.70
CA GLU A 121 7.44 -18.28 -27.89
C GLU A 121 6.81 -18.02 -29.26
N LEU A 122 6.71 -16.75 -29.69
CA LEU A 122 6.23 -16.39 -31.04
C LEU A 122 7.16 -16.90 -32.15
N GLN A 123 8.48 -16.80 -31.97
CA GLN A 123 9.44 -17.34 -32.93
C GLN A 123 9.33 -18.85 -33.04
N SER A 124 9.18 -19.55 -31.92
CA SER A 124 9.00 -21.01 -31.89
C SER A 124 7.74 -21.44 -32.64
N LEU A 125 6.62 -20.72 -32.47
CA LEU A 125 5.39 -20.98 -33.23
C LEU A 125 5.58 -20.81 -34.75
N LYS A 126 6.48 -19.92 -35.17
CA LYS A 126 6.86 -19.69 -36.57
C LYS A 126 8.02 -20.59 -37.05
N ASN A 127 8.52 -21.52 -36.22
CA ASN A 127 9.73 -22.32 -36.47
C ASN A 127 11.00 -21.49 -36.77
N ASN A 128 11.09 -20.28 -36.21
CA ASN A 128 12.23 -19.39 -36.33
C ASN A 128 13.24 -19.61 -35.21
N LYS A 129 14.48 -19.12 -35.43
CA LYS A 129 15.52 -19.13 -34.40
C LYS A 129 15.12 -18.23 -33.22
N ALA A 130 15.48 -18.67 -32.01
CA ALA A 130 15.33 -17.87 -30.81
C ALA A 130 16.19 -16.61 -30.89
N ILE A 131 15.65 -15.51 -30.36
CA ILE A 131 16.28 -14.20 -30.20
C ILE A 131 17.46 -14.32 -29.26
N LYS A 132 18.64 -13.93 -29.74
CA LYS A 132 19.90 -13.92 -28.96
C LYS A 132 20.48 -12.53 -28.76
N SER A 133 19.83 -11.47 -29.23
CA SER A 133 20.27 -10.09 -29.01
C SER A 133 19.08 -9.11 -28.95
N LEU A 134 19.24 -7.96 -28.28
CA LEU A 134 18.15 -6.96 -28.21
C LEU A 134 17.84 -6.35 -29.59
N THR A 135 18.77 -6.41 -30.55
CA THR A 135 18.54 -5.95 -31.94
C THR A 135 17.58 -6.82 -32.74
N GLU A 136 17.43 -8.09 -32.36
CA GLU A 136 16.55 -9.06 -33.03
C GLU A 136 15.09 -8.95 -32.56
N ILE A 137 14.83 -8.20 -31.49
CA ILE A 137 13.46 -7.89 -31.07
C ILE A 137 12.85 -6.95 -32.12
N SER A 138 11.81 -7.40 -32.81
CA SER A 138 11.09 -6.64 -33.83
C SER A 138 9.98 -5.77 -33.20
N PHE A 139 9.43 -4.85 -34.00
CA PHE A 139 8.26 -4.08 -33.58
C PHE A 139 7.07 -5.00 -33.26
N GLU A 140 6.84 -6.03 -34.08
CA GLU A 140 5.78 -7.02 -33.86
C GLU A 140 5.90 -7.71 -32.50
N HIS A 141 7.13 -8.05 -32.08
CA HIS A 141 7.35 -8.67 -30.76
C HIS A 141 6.94 -7.75 -29.61
N VAL A 142 7.29 -6.46 -29.69
CA VAL A 142 6.93 -5.47 -28.66
C VAL A 142 5.42 -5.22 -28.66
N ASN A 143 4.82 -5.06 -29.84
CA ASN A 143 3.38 -4.84 -30.00
C ASN A 143 2.58 -6.02 -29.45
N ASP A 144 2.91 -7.25 -29.85
CA ASP A 144 2.21 -8.46 -29.40
C ASP A 144 2.40 -8.71 -27.90
N TYR A 145 3.58 -8.40 -27.37
CA TYR A 145 3.83 -8.45 -25.92
C TYR A 145 2.93 -7.48 -25.16
N LEU A 146 2.75 -6.24 -25.61
CA LEU A 146 1.85 -5.31 -24.94
C LEU A 146 0.39 -5.76 -25.08
N LEU A 147 -0.03 -6.21 -26.27
CA LEU A 147 -1.38 -6.75 -26.50
C LEU A 147 -1.70 -7.96 -25.61
N SER A 148 -0.70 -8.71 -25.15
CA SER A 148 -0.88 -9.87 -24.26
C SER A 148 -1.51 -9.56 -22.88
N TYR A 149 -1.66 -8.29 -22.53
CA TYR A 149 -2.34 -7.84 -21.32
C TYR A 149 -3.87 -7.77 -21.46
N LYS A 150 -4.39 -7.75 -22.70
CA LYS A 150 -5.82 -7.93 -22.97
C LYS A 150 -6.16 -9.41 -22.94
N VAL A 151 -7.29 -9.75 -22.34
CA VAL A 151 -7.81 -11.12 -22.30
C VAL A 151 -9.00 -11.24 -23.24
N GLU A 152 -8.92 -12.17 -24.19
CA GLU A 152 -10.02 -12.45 -25.10
C GLU A 152 -11.14 -13.21 -24.39
N ARG A 153 -12.39 -12.77 -24.58
CA ARG A 153 -13.57 -13.36 -23.90
C ARG A 153 -13.71 -14.85 -24.19
N GLN A 154 -13.41 -15.27 -25.42
CA GLN A 154 -13.47 -16.68 -25.81
C GLN A 154 -12.51 -17.57 -24.99
N ASP A 155 -11.26 -17.12 -24.79
CA ASP A 155 -10.27 -17.87 -24.01
C ASP A 155 -10.64 -17.89 -22.52
N PHE A 156 -11.19 -16.77 -22.02
CA PHE A 156 -11.71 -16.66 -20.67
C PHE A 156 -12.84 -17.65 -20.41
N ASP A 157 -13.91 -17.61 -21.21
CA ASP A 157 -15.08 -18.47 -21.04
C ASP A 157 -14.73 -19.95 -21.19
N LYS A 158 -13.84 -20.29 -22.12
CA LYS A 158 -13.37 -21.67 -22.31
C LYS A 158 -12.64 -22.19 -21.06
N CYS A 159 -11.73 -21.40 -20.50
CA CYS A 159 -11.00 -21.77 -19.30
C CYS A 159 -11.90 -21.80 -18.06
N LEU A 160 -12.78 -20.81 -17.89
CA LEU A 160 -13.72 -20.76 -16.78
C LEU A 160 -14.63 -21.99 -16.77
N ASN A 161 -15.21 -22.34 -17.92
CA ASN A 161 -16.03 -23.55 -18.05
C ASN A 161 -15.25 -24.83 -17.73
N THR A 162 -13.97 -24.88 -18.10
CA THR A 162 -13.11 -26.02 -17.76
C THR A 162 -12.85 -26.08 -16.26
N ILE A 163 -12.63 -24.92 -15.62
CA ILE A 163 -12.38 -24.83 -14.18
C ILE A 163 -13.60 -25.30 -13.40
N LEU A 164 -14.77 -24.71 -13.67
CA LEU A 164 -16.00 -25.01 -12.94
C LEU A 164 -16.48 -26.46 -13.11
N LYS A 165 -16.08 -27.15 -14.19
CA LYS A 165 -16.39 -28.57 -14.41
C LYS A 165 -15.46 -29.54 -13.68
N ARG A 166 -14.23 -29.11 -13.33
CA ARG A 166 -13.17 -30.03 -12.88
C ARG A 166 -12.71 -29.80 -11.45
N TRP A 167 -12.81 -28.58 -10.95
CA TRP A 167 -12.28 -28.20 -9.65
C TRP A 167 -13.34 -27.46 -8.84
N ASN A 168 -13.28 -27.62 -7.52
CA ASN A 168 -14.21 -27.00 -6.58
C ASN A 168 -13.56 -25.90 -5.73
N SER A 169 -12.25 -25.70 -5.87
CA SER A 169 -11.50 -24.69 -5.13
C SER A 169 -10.27 -24.22 -5.89
N LYS A 170 -9.81 -23.01 -5.56
CA LYS A 170 -8.65 -22.36 -6.18
C LYS A 170 -7.37 -23.18 -6.05
N GLY A 171 -7.15 -23.82 -4.91
CA GLY A 171 -5.95 -24.61 -4.64
C GLY A 171 -5.84 -25.90 -5.46
N GLN A 172 -6.95 -26.38 -6.03
CA GLN A 172 -6.98 -27.59 -6.85
C GLN A 172 -6.73 -27.32 -8.34
N ILE A 173 -6.77 -26.06 -8.77
CA ILE A 173 -6.69 -25.71 -10.20
C ILE A 173 -5.30 -26.07 -10.75
N ASP A 174 -5.28 -26.95 -11.74
CA ASP A 174 -4.08 -27.25 -12.51
C ASP A 174 -3.90 -26.21 -13.63
N TRP A 175 -3.20 -25.13 -13.31
CA TRP A 175 -2.86 -24.08 -14.26
C TRP A 175 -1.97 -24.57 -15.41
N GLY A 176 -1.14 -25.59 -15.19
CA GLY A 176 -0.29 -26.18 -16.22
C GLY A 176 -1.09 -26.91 -17.28
N PHE A 177 -2.12 -27.66 -16.86
CA PHE A 177 -3.09 -28.27 -17.77
C PHE A 177 -3.84 -27.22 -18.58
N LEU A 178 -4.36 -26.17 -17.94
CA LEU A 178 -5.11 -25.11 -18.63
C LEU A 178 -4.26 -24.41 -19.69
N LYS A 179 -3.02 -24.04 -19.36
CA LYS A 179 -2.10 -23.40 -20.31
C LYS A 179 -1.88 -24.26 -21.57
N LYS A 180 -1.67 -25.57 -21.40
CA LYS A 180 -1.50 -26.52 -22.51
C LYS A 180 -2.75 -26.63 -23.39
N SER A 181 -3.95 -26.46 -22.83
CA SER A 181 -5.22 -26.61 -23.54
C SER A 181 -5.59 -25.46 -24.47
N ILE A 182 -5.02 -24.27 -24.26
CA ILE A 182 -5.34 -23.05 -25.02
C ILE A 182 -4.21 -22.53 -25.91
N LYS A 183 -3.02 -23.17 -25.89
CA LYS A 183 -1.87 -22.82 -26.74
C LYS A 183 -1.50 -21.31 -26.74
N LEU A 184 -1.66 -20.64 -25.61
CA LEU A 184 -1.24 -19.25 -25.43
C LEU A 184 0.23 -19.15 -25.03
N THR A 185 0.84 -18.00 -25.32
CA THR A 185 2.15 -17.63 -24.75
C THR A 185 2.06 -17.53 -23.23
N THR A 186 3.20 -17.67 -22.54
CA THR A 186 3.26 -17.60 -21.08
C THR A 186 2.69 -16.28 -20.56
N ARG A 187 3.02 -15.16 -21.20
CA ARG A 187 2.57 -13.83 -20.77
C ARG A 187 1.06 -13.65 -20.94
N ARG A 188 0.49 -14.08 -22.08
CA ARG A 188 -0.98 -14.07 -22.32
C ARG A 188 -1.71 -14.93 -21.30
N PHE A 189 -1.19 -16.14 -21.03
CA PHE A 189 -1.79 -17.03 -20.04
C PHE A 189 -1.79 -16.45 -18.63
N GLU A 190 -0.73 -15.77 -18.22
CA GLU A 190 -0.67 -15.14 -16.89
C GLU A 190 -1.68 -13.98 -16.75
N SER A 191 -1.94 -13.21 -17.82
CA SER A 191 -3.03 -12.22 -17.83
C SER A 191 -4.40 -12.89 -17.66
N LEU A 192 -4.66 -13.96 -18.43
CA LEU A 192 -5.89 -14.74 -18.34
C LEU A 192 -6.08 -15.35 -16.93
N LYS A 193 -5.04 -15.96 -16.37
CA LYS A 193 -5.03 -16.55 -15.02
C LYS A 193 -5.35 -15.52 -13.93
N ASP A 194 -4.79 -14.32 -14.01
CA ASP A 194 -5.09 -13.23 -13.06
C ASP A 194 -6.57 -12.83 -13.12
N LYS A 195 -7.12 -12.62 -14.32
CA LYS A 195 -8.54 -12.28 -14.50
C LYS A 195 -9.48 -13.40 -14.03
N LEU A 196 -9.18 -14.66 -14.38
CA LEU A 196 -9.95 -15.83 -13.94
C LEU A 196 -9.94 -15.95 -12.42
N THR A 197 -8.79 -15.75 -11.78
CA THR A 197 -8.67 -15.83 -10.32
C THR A 197 -9.55 -14.78 -9.66
N LYS A 198 -9.51 -13.52 -10.12
CA LYS A 198 -10.34 -12.44 -9.57
C LYS A 198 -11.82 -12.70 -9.76
N TYR A 199 -12.22 -13.16 -10.94
CA TYR A 199 -13.60 -13.51 -11.21
C TYR A 199 -14.10 -14.62 -10.27
N LEU A 200 -13.33 -15.71 -10.15
CA LEU A 200 -13.67 -16.85 -9.30
C LEU A 200 -13.76 -16.46 -7.82
N GLU A 201 -12.81 -15.67 -7.32
CA GLU A 201 -12.83 -15.18 -5.93
C GLU A 201 -14.02 -14.27 -5.63
N THR A 202 -14.53 -13.56 -6.63
CA THR A 202 -15.66 -12.63 -6.47
C THR A 202 -17.01 -13.32 -6.60
N HIS A 203 -17.14 -14.33 -7.45
CA HIS A 203 -18.43 -14.92 -7.83
C HIS A 203 -18.65 -16.35 -7.33
N HIS A 204 -17.63 -17.01 -6.78
CA HIS A 204 -17.72 -18.40 -6.36
C HIS A 204 -17.08 -18.62 -4.98
N ASP A 205 -17.92 -18.77 -3.95
CA ASP A 205 -17.49 -18.91 -2.54
C ASP A 205 -16.42 -19.99 -2.31
N GLY A 206 -16.52 -21.13 -3.03
CA GLY A 206 -15.54 -22.23 -2.95
C GLY A 206 -14.13 -21.89 -3.44
N PHE A 207 -13.97 -20.80 -4.19
CA PHE A 207 -12.70 -20.36 -4.78
C PHE A 207 -12.08 -19.16 -4.05
N SER A 208 -12.77 -18.57 -3.09
CA SER A 208 -12.20 -17.55 -2.22
C SER A 208 -10.97 -18.10 -1.46
N SER A 209 -9.94 -17.27 -1.29
CA SER A 209 -8.77 -17.65 -0.51
C SER A 209 -9.17 -17.84 0.96
N LYS A 210 -9.06 -19.06 1.48
CA LYS A 210 -9.27 -19.39 2.90
C LYS A 210 -8.02 -19.18 3.77
N VAL A 211 -6.95 -18.63 3.21
CA VAL A 211 -5.71 -18.37 3.95
C VAL A 211 -5.82 -16.99 4.60
N GLY A 212 -5.83 -16.94 5.93
CA GLY A 212 -5.97 -15.70 6.70
C GLY A 212 -7.26 -15.67 7.53
N TYR A 213 -7.47 -14.56 8.22
CA TYR A 213 -8.67 -14.34 9.04
C TYR A 213 -9.94 -14.39 8.17
N ILE A 214 -10.98 -15.08 8.64
CA ILE A 214 -12.25 -15.22 7.92
C ILE A 214 -13.18 -14.10 8.38
N LYS A 215 -13.51 -13.16 7.50
CA LYS A 215 -14.41 -12.04 7.82
C LYS A 215 -15.81 -12.53 8.19
N GLN A 216 -16.42 -11.96 9.23
CA GLN A 216 -17.82 -12.22 9.60
C GLN A 216 -18.81 -11.71 8.54
N CYS A 217 -18.47 -10.61 7.85
CA CYS A 217 -19.34 -9.95 6.89
C CYS A 217 -18.63 -9.79 5.53
N PRO A 218 -19.38 -9.72 4.42
CA PRO A 218 -18.81 -9.32 3.13
C PRO A 218 -18.22 -7.90 3.23
N ASN A 219 -17.13 -7.65 2.50
CA ASN A 219 -16.46 -6.37 2.54
C ASN A 219 -17.15 -5.34 1.62
N ALA A 220 -17.54 -4.19 2.19
CA ALA A 220 -18.17 -3.08 1.48
C ALA A 220 -17.25 -2.42 0.43
N CYS A 221 -15.93 -2.60 0.55
CA CYS A 221 -14.93 -2.06 -0.38
C CYS A 221 -14.59 -2.97 -1.58
N ILE A 222 -15.30 -4.10 -1.78
CA ILE A 222 -14.98 -5.01 -2.89
C ILE A 222 -15.37 -4.32 -4.21
N ILE A 223 -14.40 -4.20 -5.10
CA ILE A 223 -14.67 -3.87 -6.50
C ILE A 223 -15.09 -5.19 -7.16
N GLU A 224 -16.38 -5.33 -7.44
CA GLU A 224 -16.91 -6.48 -8.16
C GLU A 224 -16.26 -6.57 -9.55
N PHE A 225 -15.95 -7.80 -9.98
CA PHE A 225 -15.32 -8.05 -11.27
C PHE A 225 -16.39 -8.00 -12.35
N ASP A 226 -16.33 -6.99 -13.21
CA ASP A 226 -17.23 -6.87 -14.35
C ASP A 226 -16.61 -7.55 -15.57
N LEU A 227 -17.25 -8.58 -16.10
CA LEU A 227 -16.72 -9.34 -17.24
C LEU A 227 -16.58 -8.51 -18.52
N ASP A 228 -17.40 -7.48 -18.70
CA ASP A 228 -17.41 -6.69 -19.94
C ASP A 228 -16.36 -5.57 -19.88
N HIS A 229 -16.01 -5.12 -18.67
CA HIS A 229 -15.01 -4.08 -18.46
C HIS A 229 -13.64 -4.62 -18.01
N ASP A 230 -13.61 -5.54 -17.04
CA ASP A 230 -12.39 -5.98 -16.37
C ASP A 230 -11.57 -7.01 -17.16
N LEU A 231 -12.00 -7.46 -18.35
CA LEU A 231 -11.10 -8.20 -19.24
C LEU A 231 -10.10 -7.29 -19.96
N ALA A 232 -10.40 -5.99 -20.06
CA ALA A 232 -9.49 -5.00 -20.61
C ALA A 232 -8.26 -4.79 -19.70
N PRO A 233 -7.12 -4.37 -20.28
CA PRO A 233 -5.95 -4.03 -19.51
C PRO A 233 -6.14 -2.73 -18.73
N LYS A 234 -5.49 -2.61 -17.57
CA LYS A 234 -5.49 -1.37 -16.78
C LYS A 234 -4.51 -0.36 -17.37
N VAL A 235 -4.94 0.90 -17.52
CA VAL A 235 -4.10 2.00 -18.05
C VAL A 235 -2.76 2.10 -17.31
N LYS A 236 -2.81 2.09 -15.98
CA LYS A 236 -1.61 2.16 -15.14
C LYS A 236 -0.66 0.97 -15.35
N THR A 237 -1.19 -0.23 -15.60
CA THR A 237 -0.37 -1.43 -15.85
C THR A 237 0.38 -1.30 -17.17
N ILE A 238 -0.31 -0.89 -18.24
CA ILE A 238 0.30 -0.72 -19.57
C ILE A 238 1.30 0.43 -19.56
N SER A 239 0.94 1.58 -19.01
CA SER A 239 1.84 2.72 -18.87
C SER A 239 3.13 2.36 -18.12
N ASN A 240 3.01 1.59 -17.03
CA ASN A 240 4.17 1.09 -16.30
C ASN A 240 5.03 0.17 -17.15
N GLU A 241 4.43 -0.72 -17.93
CA GLU A 241 5.15 -1.67 -18.77
C GLU A 241 5.85 -0.97 -19.95
N VAL A 242 5.16 -0.05 -20.63
CA VAL A 242 5.74 0.84 -21.65
C VAL A 242 6.96 1.57 -21.09
N SER A 243 6.82 2.15 -19.89
CA SER A 243 7.90 2.85 -19.20
C SER A 243 9.11 1.95 -18.88
N LYS A 244 8.88 0.69 -18.49
CA LYS A 244 9.97 -0.27 -18.23
C LYS A 244 10.71 -0.66 -19.50
N LEU A 245 9.98 -0.94 -20.59
CA LEU A 245 10.60 -1.28 -21.87
C LEU A 245 11.30 -0.09 -22.51
N HIS A 246 10.75 1.12 -22.38
CA HIS A 246 11.40 2.35 -22.84
C HIS A 246 12.71 2.64 -22.08
N ALA A 247 12.88 2.11 -20.86
CA ALA A 247 14.16 2.19 -20.16
C ALA A 247 15.28 1.45 -20.93
N LEU A 248 14.98 0.34 -21.60
CA LEU A 248 15.94 -0.34 -22.48
C LEU A 248 16.31 0.54 -23.68
N TYR A 249 15.35 1.25 -24.27
CA TYR A 249 15.63 2.20 -25.35
C TYR A 249 16.48 3.39 -24.90
N THR A 250 16.22 3.90 -23.70
CA THR A 250 17.00 4.98 -23.08
C THR A 250 18.45 4.54 -22.86
N ALA A 251 18.66 3.26 -22.54
CA ALA A 251 19.98 2.68 -22.27
C ALA A 251 20.74 2.19 -23.51
N ARG A 252 20.27 2.45 -24.74
CA ARG A 252 21.01 2.09 -25.98
C ARG A 252 22.49 2.49 -26.02
N PRO A 253 22.93 3.62 -25.44
CA PRO A 253 24.36 3.95 -25.41
C PRO A 253 25.24 2.91 -24.69
N SER A 254 24.67 2.11 -23.77
CA SER A 254 25.39 1.07 -23.04
C SER A 254 25.27 -0.33 -23.65
N GLN A 255 24.51 -0.48 -24.74
CA GLN A 255 24.21 -1.76 -25.36
C GLN A 255 25.09 -1.97 -26.60
N LYS A 256 25.75 -3.12 -26.68
CA LYS A 256 26.44 -3.59 -27.88
C LYS A 256 25.42 -3.92 -28.98
N HIS A 257 24.37 -4.67 -28.63
CA HIS A 257 23.22 -4.88 -29.50
C HIS A 257 22.05 -4.03 -29.01
N LYS A 258 21.81 -2.92 -29.72
CA LYS A 258 20.84 -1.90 -29.30
C LYS A 258 19.40 -2.35 -29.44
N PHE A 259 18.61 -2.19 -28.38
CA PHE A 259 17.15 -2.25 -28.43
C PHE A 259 16.62 -1.12 -29.32
N ARG A 260 15.82 -1.40 -30.35
CA ARG A 260 15.56 -0.42 -31.42
C ARG A 260 14.30 0.45 -31.23
N HIS A 261 13.42 0.07 -30.31
CA HIS A 261 12.06 0.59 -30.28
C HIS A 261 11.84 1.67 -29.23
N ASP A 262 11.44 2.86 -29.65
CA ASP A 262 11.03 3.92 -28.74
C ASP A 262 9.61 3.64 -28.23
N VAL A 263 9.50 2.79 -27.22
CA VAL A 263 8.20 2.27 -26.75
C VAL A 263 7.27 3.39 -26.27
N GLN A 264 7.81 4.42 -25.61
CA GLN A 264 7.04 5.57 -25.15
C GLN A 264 6.42 6.34 -26.32
N LYS A 265 7.21 6.60 -27.38
CA LYS A 265 6.72 7.30 -28.58
C LYS A 265 5.72 6.46 -29.38
N LEU A 266 5.93 5.15 -29.45
CA LEU A 266 5.09 4.23 -30.22
C LEU A 266 3.74 3.96 -29.55
N PHE A 267 3.74 3.81 -28.22
CA PHE A 267 2.58 3.27 -27.49
C PHE A 267 1.97 4.23 -26.47
N SER A 268 2.65 5.34 -26.15
CA SER A 268 2.18 6.34 -25.17
C SER A 268 1.71 5.70 -23.85
N SER A 269 0.44 5.87 -23.47
CA SER A 269 -0.17 5.23 -22.28
C SER A 269 -0.90 3.91 -22.59
N GLY A 270 -0.92 3.45 -23.84
CA GLY A 270 -1.61 2.24 -24.28
C GLY A 270 -2.79 2.47 -25.22
N TYR A 271 -3.39 3.67 -25.26
CA TYR A 271 -4.56 3.95 -26.11
C TYR A 271 -4.28 3.90 -27.62
N THR A 272 -3.01 3.80 -28.03
CA THR A 272 -2.70 3.58 -29.45
C THR A 272 -2.85 2.13 -29.89
N ILE A 273 -2.99 1.18 -28.95
CA ILE A 273 -3.09 -0.26 -29.20
C ILE A 273 -4.31 -0.93 -28.57
N PHE A 274 -5.03 -0.23 -27.70
CA PHE A 274 -6.26 -0.72 -27.09
C PHE A 274 -7.40 0.25 -27.35
N ASP A 275 -8.51 -0.26 -27.85
CA ASP A 275 -9.75 0.50 -28.02
C ASP A 275 -10.37 0.84 -26.66
N ASP A 276 -10.30 -0.11 -25.72
CA ASP A 276 -10.84 0.03 -24.35
C ASP A 276 -9.78 -0.31 -23.30
N MET A 277 -9.76 0.46 -22.21
CA MET A 277 -8.87 0.25 -21.07
C MET A 277 -9.58 0.57 -19.76
N VAL A 278 -9.19 -0.13 -18.69
CA VAL A 278 -9.71 0.14 -17.34
C VAL A 278 -8.97 1.30 -16.71
N GLU A 279 -9.69 2.39 -16.46
CA GLU A 279 -9.15 3.58 -15.83
C GLU A 279 -8.79 3.35 -14.34
N PRO A 280 -7.77 4.05 -13.82
CA PRO A 280 -7.47 4.01 -12.39
C PRO A 280 -8.65 4.56 -11.56
N LYS A 281 -9.29 3.71 -10.77
CA LYS A 281 -10.28 4.15 -9.77
C LYS A 281 -9.56 4.77 -8.56
N LYS A 282 -10.08 5.90 -8.04
CA LYS A 282 -9.61 6.48 -6.77
C LYS A 282 -9.82 5.48 -5.62
N THR A 283 -8.94 5.48 -4.61
CA THR A 283 -9.14 4.66 -3.40
C THR A 283 -10.48 5.00 -2.76
N PRO A 284 -11.39 4.06 -2.43
CA PRO A 284 -12.69 4.41 -1.85
C PRO A 284 -12.56 5.26 -0.57
N LEU A 285 -13.46 6.23 -0.40
CA LEU A 285 -13.54 7.02 0.83
C LEU A 285 -14.39 6.25 1.83
N MET A 286 -13.87 6.06 3.03
CA MET A 286 -14.63 5.48 4.13
C MET A 286 -15.71 6.47 4.60
N PRO A 287 -16.96 6.05 4.79
CA PRO A 287 -18.02 6.90 5.34
C PRO A 287 -17.60 7.48 6.69
N VAL A 288 -18.00 8.72 6.95
CA VAL A 288 -17.58 9.46 8.16
C VAL A 288 -18.01 8.72 9.43
N GLN A 289 -19.22 8.16 9.44
CA GLN A 289 -19.75 7.41 10.59
C GLN A 289 -18.90 6.17 10.88
N ASP A 290 -18.56 5.39 9.85
CA ASP A 290 -17.70 4.20 9.97
C ASP A 290 -16.29 4.57 10.46
N ALA A 291 -15.74 5.65 9.90
CA ALA A 291 -14.42 6.16 10.26
C ALA A 291 -14.35 6.59 11.73
N LEU A 292 -15.34 7.38 12.18
CA LEU A 292 -15.40 7.90 13.55
C LEU A 292 -15.72 6.78 14.55
N HIS A 293 -16.59 5.84 14.22
CA HIS A 293 -16.83 4.64 15.04
C HIS A 293 -15.55 3.84 15.24
N THR A 294 -14.82 3.60 14.15
CA THR A 294 -13.55 2.87 14.16
C THR A 294 -12.50 3.59 15.00
N LEU A 295 -12.34 4.91 14.81
CA LEU A 295 -11.40 5.74 15.57
C LEU A 295 -11.75 5.79 17.07
N SER A 296 -13.03 5.98 17.38
CA SER A 296 -13.53 6.01 18.77
C SER A 296 -13.29 4.67 19.46
N SER A 297 -13.56 3.56 18.77
CA SER A 297 -13.35 2.21 19.31
C SER A 297 -11.86 1.92 19.53
N ALA A 298 -10.98 2.35 18.61
CA ALA A 298 -9.53 2.21 18.77
C ALA A 298 -9.01 3.04 19.95
N LEU A 299 -9.47 4.29 20.10
CA LEU A 299 -9.16 5.15 21.26
C LEU A 299 -9.64 4.52 22.56
N HIS A 300 -10.87 4.00 22.58
CA HIS A 300 -11.44 3.34 23.75
C HIS A 300 -10.61 2.12 24.16
N PHE A 301 -10.21 1.27 23.20
CA PHE A 301 -9.40 0.09 23.48
C PHE A 301 -8.07 0.46 24.13
N VAL A 302 -7.30 1.37 23.52
CA VAL A 302 -5.96 1.72 24.05
C VAL A 302 -6.05 2.42 25.40
N ARG A 303 -7.06 3.29 25.59
CA ARG A 303 -7.27 4.03 26.83
C ARG A 303 -7.70 3.13 27.99
N THR A 304 -8.60 2.19 27.73
CA THR A 304 -9.20 1.35 28.77
C THR A 304 -8.30 0.17 29.11
N TYR A 305 -7.71 -0.45 28.09
CA TYR A 305 -7.02 -1.73 28.25
C TYR A 305 -5.50 -1.64 28.19
N GLY A 306 -4.91 -0.66 27.51
CA GLY A 306 -3.48 -0.64 27.17
C GLY A 306 -2.54 -0.91 28.35
N LEU A 307 -2.62 -0.08 29.40
CA LEU A 307 -1.77 -0.18 30.60
C LEU A 307 -2.02 -1.47 31.40
N SER A 308 -3.29 -1.81 31.63
CA SER A 308 -3.66 -3.03 32.36
C SER A 308 -3.24 -4.29 31.59
N PHE A 309 -3.29 -4.26 30.27
CA PHE A 309 -2.90 -5.37 29.40
C PHE A 309 -1.40 -5.61 29.43
N ARG A 310 -0.58 -4.55 29.39
CA ARG A 310 0.87 -4.68 29.63
C ARG A 310 1.18 -5.18 31.04
N THR A 311 0.51 -4.65 32.05
CA THR A 311 0.71 -5.10 33.43
C THR A 311 0.37 -6.59 33.61
N TYR A 312 -0.70 -7.04 32.94
CA TYR A 312 -1.09 -8.45 32.91
C TYR A 312 -0.04 -9.31 32.19
N LEU A 313 0.43 -8.89 31.01
CA LEU A 313 1.55 -9.53 30.30
C LEU A 313 2.77 -9.68 31.21
N SER A 314 3.21 -8.60 31.87
CA SER A 314 4.35 -8.60 32.80
C SER A 314 4.20 -9.68 33.89
N SER A 315 2.98 -9.80 34.43
CA SER A 315 2.66 -10.73 35.52
C SER A 315 2.73 -12.18 35.04
N LEU A 316 2.16 -12.47 33.87
CA LEU A 316 2.22 -13.79 33.23
C LEU A 316 3.65 -14.16 32.85
N CYS A 317 4.42 -13.22 32.30
CA CYS A 317 5.83 -13.43 31.98
C CYS A 317 6.66 -13.79 33.23
N LYS A 318 6.42 -13.12 34.36
CA LYS A 318 7.10 -13.40 35.63
C LYS A 318 6.71 -14.78 36.17
N ALA A 319 5.42 -15.10 36.21
CA ALA A 319 4.93 -16.39 36.67
C ALA A 319 5.45 -17.55 35.78
N GLU A 320 5.44 -17.37 34.46
CA GLU A 320 6.00 -18.34 33.51
C GLU A 320 7.50 -18.53 33.72
N LYS A 321 8.28 -17.45 33.90
CA LYS A 321 9.72 -17.53 34.19
C LYS A 321 10.01 -18.30 35.48
N VAL A 322 9.23 -18.07 36.54
CA VAL A 322 9.36 -18.81 37.81
C VAL A 322 9.13 -20.30 37.59
N LEU A 323 8.04 -20.67 36.92
CA LEU A 323 7.69 -22.06 36.65
C LEU A 323 8.72 -22.78 35.77
N ILE A 324 9.23 -22.09 34.74
CA ILE A 324 10.30 -22.56 33.85
C ILE A 324 11.58 -22.84 34.66
N ASN A 325 12.00 -21.91 35.52
CA ASN A 325 13.22 -22.05 36.31
C ASN A 325 13.15 -23.22 37.32
N SER A 326 11.96 -23.54 37.83
CA SER A 326 11.76 -24.64 38.79
C SER A 326 11.82 -26.04 38.16
N ASN A 327 11.49 -26.20 36.87
CA ASN A 327 11.30 -27.52 36.23
C ASN A 327 12.39 -27.95 35.22
N GLY A 328 13.33 -27.06 34.88
CA GLY A 328 14.49 -27.33 34.02
C GLY A 328 14.20 -27.40 32.50
N VAL A 329 15.14 -26.95 31.67
CA VAL A 329 14.97 -26.64 30.21
C VAL A 329 14.42 -27.81 29.37
N LYS A 330 14.77 -29.06 29.69
CA LYS A 330 14.36 -30.24 28.90
C LYS A 330 12.89 -30.61 29.09
N ASN A 331 12.36 -30.49 30.31
CA ASN A 331 10.93 -30.71 30.61
C ASN A 331 10.03 -29.59 30.06
N ILE A 332 10.60 -28.46 29.64
CA ILE A 332 9.87 -27.28 29.17
C ILE A 332 9.37 -27.45 27.74
N LEU A 333 10.18 -28.02 26.84
CA LEU A 333 9.79 -28.22 25.44
C LEU A 333 8.57 -29.14 25.33
N ASP A 334 8.54 -30.18 26.15
CA ASP A 334 7.48 -31.19 26.13
C ASP A 334 6.19 -30.72 26.82
N ASN A 335 6.26 -29.76 27.76
CA ASN A 335 5.12 -29.34 28.60
C ASN A 335 4.74 -27.85 28.50
N LEU A 336 5.26 -27.11 27.51
CA LEU A 336 5.07 -25.65 27.44
C LEU A 336 3.60 -25.20 27.45
N ARG A 337 2.72 -25.94 26.78
CA ARG A 337 1.28 -25.65 26.76
C ARG A 337 0.66 -25.77 28.15
N GLU A 338 1.02 -26.82 28.88
CA GLU A 338 0.54 -27.10 30.22
C GLU A 338 0.98 -26.00 31.19
N TYR A 339 2.27 -25.63 31.16
CA TYR A 339 2.82 -24.58 32.01
C TYR A 339 2.14 -23.24 31.79
N GLN A 340 1.85 -22.91 30.53
CA GLN A 340 1.14 -21.68 30.21
C GLN A 340 -0.32 -21.69 30.66
N ARG A 341 -1.00 -22.84 30.58
CA ARG A 341 -2.34 -22.99 31.14
C ARG A 341 -2.32 -22.76 32.65
N MET A 342 -1.40 -23.41 33.38
CA MET A 342 -1.25 -23.23 34.83
C MET A 342 -0.91 -21.77 35.20
N VAL A 343 -0.02 -21.13 34.46
CA VAL A 343 0.35 -19.72 34.67
C VAL A 343 -0.86 -18.80 34.45
N PHE A 344 -1.63 -19.05 33.39
CA PHE A 344 -2.83 -18.28 33.09
C PHE A 344 -3.88 -18.43 34.19
N GLU A 345 -4.20 -19.66 34.59
CA GLU A 345 -5.19 -19.96 35.64
C GLU A 345 -4.80 -19.40 37.02
N SER A 346 -3.48 -19.31 37.30
CA SER A 346 -2.97 -18.79 38.58
C SER A 346 -2.72 -17.28 38.61
N THR A 347 -2.70 -16.61 37.46
CA THR A 347 -2.42 -15.16 37.37
C THR A 347 -3.73 -14.39 37.26
N PRO A 348 -4.07 -13.51 38.24
CA PRO A 348 -5.32 -12.77 38.20
C PRO A 348 -5.36 -11.80 37.02
N ILE A 349 -6.48 -11.79 36.30
CA ILE A 349 -6.77 -10.82 35.24
C ILE A 349 -7.15 -9.48 35.90
N PRO A 350 -6.48 -8.37 35.58
CA PRO A 350 -6.85 -7.05 36.10
C PRO A 350 -8.29 -6.65 35.76
N ASP A 351 -9.00 -6.02 36.69
CA ASP A 351 -10.42 -5.62 36.54
C ASP A 351 -10.72 -4.87 35.23
N PRO A 352 -9.89 -3.92 34.75
CA PRO A 352 -10.17 -3.22 33.50
C PRO A 352 -10.19 -4.13 32.27
N LEU A 353 -9.62 -5.34 32.33
CA LEU A 353 -9.62 -6.31 31.23
C LEU A 353 -10.79 -7.30 31.30
N SER A 354 -11.64 -7.22 32.32
CA SER A 354 -12.76 -8.15 32.49
C SER A 354 -13.70 -8.17 31.29
N ASP A 355 -13.98 -6.99 30.71
CA ASP A 355 -14.83 -6.82 29.52
C ASP A 355 -14.27 -7.52 28.27
N LEU A 356 -12.96 -7.75 28.19
CA LEU A 356 -12.36 -8.47 27.07
C LEU A 356 -12.65 -9.98 27.12
N ASN A 357 -13.07 -10.51 28.28
CA ASN A 357 -13.30 -11.93 28.51
C ASN A 357 -12.15 -12.80 27.96
N ILE A 358 -10.93 -12.55 28.44
CA ILE A 358 -9.75 -13.31 28.02
C ILE A 358 -9.84 -14.72 28.60
N THR A 359 -9.96 -15.74 27.75
CA THR A 359 -10.23 -17.12 28.18
C THR A 359 -9.01 -18.03 28.19
N SER A 360 -7.95 -17.67 27.45
CA SER A 360 -6.74 -18.47 27.40
C SER A 360 -5.50 -17.65 27.03
N TRP A 361 -4.33 -18.16 27.41
CA TRP A 361 -3.04 -17.58 27.03
C TRP A 361 -2.62 -17.93 25.58
N ARG A 362 -2.98 -19.13 25.11
CA ARG A 362 -2.65 -19.63 23.77
C ARG A 362 -3.88 -20.06 23.00
N TYR A 363 -3.72 -20.11 21.68
CA TYR A 363 -4.65 -20.79 20.79
C TYR A 363 -4.58 -22.31 21.06
N GLU A 364 -5.74 -22.96 21.18
CA GLU A 364 -5.82 -24.41 21.37
C GLU A 364 -5.52 -25.14 20.06
N SER A 365 -6.02 -24.57 18.96
CA SER A 365 -5.84 -25.05 17.60
C SER A 365 -5.30 -23.95 16.67
N GLU A 366 -4.68 -24.34 15.55
CA GLU A 366 -4.32 -23.36 14.50
C GLU A 366 -5.56 -22.73 13.83
N LEU A 367 -6.73 -23.37 13.92
CA LEU A 367 -7.99 -22.83 13.39
C LEU A 367 -8.47 -21.63 14.20
N ASP A 368 -8.15 -21.58 15.49
CA ASP A 368 -8.54 -20.48 16.39
C ASP A 368 -7.88 -19.15 15.98
N LEU A 369 -6.76 -19.19 15.23
CA LEU A 369 -6.12 -18.01 14.64
C LEU A 369 -7.00 -17.30 13.61
N TYR A 370 -7.99 -18.01 13.08
CA TYR A 370 -8.91 -17.58 12.05
C TYR A 370 -10.37 -17.57 12.54
N LYS A 371 -10.61 -17.86 13.83
CA LYS A 371 -11.94 -17.77 14.44
C LYS A 371 -12.40 -16.32 14.38
N ASN A 372 -13.63 -16.13 13.91
CA ASN A 372 -14.26 -14.84 13.75
C ASN A 372 -15.48 -14.67 14.65
N ASP A 373 -15.67 -15.57 15.61
CA ASP A 373 -16.71 -15.52 16.63
C ASP A 373 -16.04 -15.32 18.00
N PHE A 374 -16.46 -14.25 18.69
CA PHE A 374 -15.90 -13.81 19.96
C PHE A 374 -16.88 -14.01 21.13
N SER A 375 -18.02 -14.67 20.91
CA SER A 375 -19.06 -14.90 21.93
C SER A 375 -18.57 -15.67 23.15
N ASP A 376 -17.68 -16.65 22.94
CA ASP A 376 -17.03 -17.42 24.01
C ASP A 376 -15.88 -16.66 24.71
N GLY A 377 -15.65 -15.39 24.35
CA GLY A 377 -14.47 -14.62 24.74
C GLY A 377 -13.31 -14.75 23.75
N ILE A 378 -12.17 -14.14 24.10
CA ILE A 378 -11.00 -14.05 23.21
C ILE A 378 -9.76 -14.64 23.87
N THR A 379 -8.79 -15.09 23.06
CA THR A 379 -7.48 -15.49 23.58
C THR A 379 -6.58 -14.26 23.78
N PHE A 380 -5.54 -14.38 24.62
CA PHE A 380 -4.52 -13.34 24.77
C PHE A 380 -3.93 -12.94 23.42
N GLY A 381 -3.69 -13.91 22.53
CA GLY A 381 -3.19 -13.65 21.18
C GLY A 381 -4.14 -12.82 20.32
N ILE A 382 -5.46 -12.95 20.47
CA ILE A 382 -6.46 -12.11 19.79
C ILE A 382 -6.44 -10.71 20.41
N ALA A 383 -6.38 -10.58 21.74
CA ALA A 383 -6.24 -9.28 22.40
C ALA A 383 -4.99 -8.50 21.93
N VAL A 384 -3.86 -9.20 21.68
CA VAL A 384 -2.67 -8.59 21.05
C VAL A 384 -2.98 -8.05 19.65
N ARG A 385 -3.73 -8.80 18.81
CA ARG A 385 -4.14 -8.32 17.47
C ARG A 385 -5.00 -7.06 17.56
N LEU A 386 -5.94 -7.02 18.50
CA LEU A 386 -6.79 -5.86 18.74
C LEU A 386 -5.96 -4.64 19.17
N TYR A 387 -4.94 -4.83 20.03
CA TYR A 387 -4.06 -3.74 20.43
C TYR A 387 -3.22 -3.21 19.26
N ILE A 388 -2.64 -4.11 18.45
CA ILE A 388 -1.91 -3.76 17.23
C ILE A 388 -2.81 -2.95 16.28
N ALA A 389 -4.01 -3.46 16.00
CA ALA A 389 -4.96 -2.80 15.11
C ALA A 389 -5.35 -1.42 15.63
N SER A 390 -5.63 -1.29 16.93
CA SER A 390 -6.00 -0.02 17.56
C SER A 390 -4.91 1.03 17.38
N ILE A 391 -3.66 0.71 17.75
CA ILE A 391 -2.54 1.65 17.61
C ILE A 391 -2.25 1.95 16.13
N TRP A 392 -2.35 0.95 15.24
CA TRP A 392 -2.19 1.16 13.82
C TRP A 392 -3.24 2.13 13.25
N ILE A 393 -4.52 1.95 13.59
CA ILE A 393 -5.63 2.82 13.18
C ILE A 393 -5.38 4.26 13.63
N LEU A 394 -4.98 4.46 14.89
CA LEU A 394 -4.69 5.78 15.43
C LEU A 394 -3.53 6.44 14.69
N ILE A 395 -2.38 5.78 14.58
CA ILE A 395 -1.21 6.34 13.91
C ILE A 395 -1.51 6.60 12.42
N ALA A 396 -2.17 5.67 11.73
CA ALA A 396 -2.52 5.84 10.32
C ALA A 396 -3.47 7.02 10.08
N SER A 397 -4.42 7.22 10.99
CA SER A 397 -5.41 8.31 10.90
C SER A 397 -4.80 9.67 11.22
N PHE A 398 -3.90 9.75 12.21
CA PHE A 398 -3.32 11.03 12.63
C PHE A 398 -2.03 11.42 11.90
N SER A 399 -1.27 10.48 11.31
CA SER A 399 -0.01 10.81 10.61
C SER A 399 -0.14 10.90 9.09
N THR A 400 -1.26 10.43 8.54
CA THR A 400 -1.46 10.15 7.10
C THR A 400 -0.42 9.25 6.45
N ALA A 401 0.52 8.64 7.16
CA ALA A 401 1.66 8.00 6.52
C ALA A 401 1.28 6.80 5.61
N ARG A 402 2.15 6.49 4.65
CA ARG A 402 2.00 5.31 3.79
C ARG A 402 2.22 4.03 4.61
N THR A 403 1.58 2.93 4.23
CA THR A 403 1.76 1.61 4.88
C THR A 403 3.23 1.24 5.08
N THR A 404 4.07 1.48 4.06
CA THR A 404 5.50 1.20 4.15
C THR A 404 6.19 2.01 5.24
N SER A 405 5.90 3.31 5.34
CA SER A 405 6.49 4.17 6.38
C SER A 405 6.05 3.74 7.78
N LEU A 406 4.77 3.36 7.95
CA LEU A 406 4.24 2.87 9.22
C LEU A 406 4.83 1.51 9.62
N LEU A 407 4.98 0.57 8.68
CA LEU A 407 5.62 -0.73 8.95
C LEU A 407 7.09 -0.60 9.36
N THR A 408 7.75 0.49 8.95
CA THR A 408 9.17 0.76 9.26
C THR A 408 9.37 1.71 10.44
N LEU A 409 8.32 2.06 11.19
CA LEU A 409 8.45 2.87 12.41
C LEU A 409 9.39 2.17 13.40
N ARG A 410 10.43 2.89 13.84
CA ARG A 410 11.29 2.43 14.94
C ARG A 410 10.52 2.46 16.26
N ARG A 411 10.91 1.68 17.25
CA ARG A 411 10.26 1.73 18.57
C ARG A 411 10.42 3.12 19.22
N SER A 412 11.56 3.76 18.98
CA SER A 412 11.85 5.14 19.42
C SER A 412 11.22 6.25 18.54
N CYS A 413 10.15 5.96 17.79
CA CYS A 413 9.59 6.92 16.82
C CYS A 413 8.76 8.06 17.45
N PHE A 414 8.31 7.91 18.69
CA PHE A 414 7.58 8.95 19.40
C PHE A 414 8.56 9.90 20.07
N VAL A 415 8.60 11.16 19.65
CA VAL A 415 9.52 12.17 20.18
C VAL A 415 8.77 13.42 20.61
N GLN A 416 9.27 14.08 21.65
CA GLN A 416 8.84 15.42 22.01
C GLN A 416 9.88 16.42 21.48
N SER A 417 9.41 17.41 20.74
CA SER A 417 10.26 18.47 20.20
C SER A 417 10.86 19.30 21.34
N PRO A 418 12.19 19.46 21.39
CA PRO A 418 12.83 20.27 22.42
C PRO A 418 12.63 21.78 22.20
N ILE A 419 12.09 22.18 21.05
CA ILE A 419 11.93 23.59 20.65
C ILE A 419 10.61 24.15 21.17
N ASP A 420 9.52 23.44 20.94
CA ASP A 420 8.15 23.89 21.24
C ASP A 420 7.40 22.97 22.22
N GLY A 421 8.00 21.83 22.61
CA GLY A 421 7.38 20.86 23.52
C GLY A 421 6.25 20.04 22.88
N LEU A 422 6.01 20.19 21.58
CA LEU A 422 4.99 19.43 20.86
C LEU A 422 5.46 18.01 20.55
N PHE A 423 4.52 17.13 20.22
CA PHE A 423 4.77 15.71 20.03
C PHE A 423 4.78 15.35 18.55
N ASP A 424 5.80 14.61 18.14
CA ASP A 424 6.01 14.17 16.77
C ASP A 424 6.13 12.65 16.67
N LEU A 425 5.72 12.15 15.52
CA LEU A 425 6.08 10.84 15.02
C LEU A 425 7.22 10.97 14.01
N VAL A 426 8.34 10.31 14.29
CA VAL A 426 9.49 10.20 13.38
C VAL A 426 9.23 9.08 12.38
N LEU A 427 9.05 9.47 11.12
CA LEU A 427 8.75 8.58 10.00
C LEU A 427 9.91 8.58 9.01
N ARG A 428 10.10 7.46 8.31
CA ARG A 428 11.00 7.40 7.16
C ARG A 428 10.18 7.50 5.87
N ILE A 429 10.44 8.50 5.04
CA ILE A 429 9.80 8.69 3.73
C ILE A 429 10.85 8.80 2.62
N PRO A 430 10.55 8.45 1.36
CA PRO A 430 11.49 8.62 0.25
C PRO A 430 11.93 10.09 0.13
N LYS A 431 13.25 10.32 0.14
CA LYS A 431 13.86 11.65 0.00
C LYS A 431 13.60 12.18 -1.40
N SER A 432 12.58 13.02 -1.54
CA SER A 432 11.92 13.32 -2.83
C SER A 432 11.42 12.05 -3.55
N SER A 433 10.47 12.19 -4.48
CA SER A 433 9.99 11.05 -5.28
C SER A 433 11.09 10.36 -6.12
N GLU A 434 12.27 10.99 -6.23
CA GLU A 434 13.34 10.65 -7.18
C GLU A 434 14.60 10.04 -6.55
N ARG A 435 14.73 9.91 -5.21
CA ARG A 435 15.92 9.27 -4.61
C ARG A 435 15.61 7.99 -3.85
N TRP A 436 16.66 7.17 -3.72
CA TRP A 436 16.67 5.88 -3.04
C TRP A 436 16.72 5.99 -1.50
N GLU A 437 17.35 7.05 -1.01
CA GLU A 437 17.52 7.31 0.42
C GLU A 437 16.16 7.66 1.04
N LEU A 438 15.88 7.14 2.24
CA LEU A 438 14.80 7.69 3.05
C LEU A 438 15.33 8.90 3.81
N GLU A 439 14.51 9.91 3.94
CA GLU A 439 14.67 10.97 4.92
C GLU A 439 13.82 10.65 6.14
N GLU A 440 14.41 10.85 7.32
CA GLU A 440 13.65 10.90 8.57
C GLU A 440 12.96 12.25 8.64
N VAL A 441 11.66 12.21 8.82
CA VAL A 441 10.80 13.39 8.91
C VAL A 441 9.95 13.32 10.17
N HIS A 442 9.66 14.50 10.71
CA HIS A 442 8.81 14.66 11.87
C HIS A 442 7.39 15.00 11.41
N ARG A 443 6.39 14.34 11.97
CA ARG A 443 4.97 14.67 11.73
C ARG A 443 4.28 14.86 13.07
N PRO A 444 3.61 16.01 13.29
CA PRO A 444 2.95 16.27 14.55
C PRO A 444 1.84 15.25 14.79
N ILE A 445 1.71 14.84 16.04
CA ILE A 445 0.65 13.97 16.53
C ILE A 445 0.07 14.56 17.83
N PRO A 446 -1.19 14.25 18.17
CA PRO A 446 -1.73 14.63 19.48
C PRO A 446 -0.93 13.98 20.62
N ASP A 447 -0.86 14.66 21.76
CA ASP A 447 -0.24 14.20 23.01
C ASP A 447 -0.78 12.82 23.46
N LEU A 448 -2.09 12.62 23.37
CA LEU A 448 -2.71 11.33 23.68
C LEU A 448 -2.18 10.19 22.79
N ILE A 449 -1.95 10.47 21.49
CA ILE A 449 -1.41 9.46 20.57
C ILE A 449 0.05 9.16 20.88
N TYR A 450 0.80 10.16 21.34
CA TYR A 450 2.16 10.00 21.84
C TYR A 450 2.19 9.07 23.07
N ASP A 451 1.37 9.35 24.08
CA ASP A 451 1.30 8.55 25.32
C ASP A 451 0.88 7.10 25.05
N TYR A 452 -0.18 6.89 24.26
CA TYR A 452 -0.63 5.54 23.89
C TYR A 452 0.40 4.82 23.03
N GLY A 453 1.13 5.55 22.18
CA GLY A 453 2.24 5.02 21.40
C GLY A 453 3.39 4.53 22.26
N LEU A 454 3.78 5.29 23.29
CA LEU A 454 4.81 4.90 24.25
C LEU A 454 4.40 3.67 25.07
N GLU A 455 3.15 3.63 25.54
CA GLU A 455 2.62 2.48 26.29
C GLU A 455 2.60 1.21 25.42
N PHE A 456 2.25 1.34 24.13
CA PHE A 456 2.36 0.24 23.18
C PHE A 456 3.83 -0.15 22.91
N ALA A 457 4.74 0.81 22.75
CA ALA A 457 6.17 0.52 22.59
C ALA A 457 6.74 -0.27 23.79
N ALA A 458 6.36 0.10 25.01
CA ALA A 458 6.71 -0.63 26.23
C ALA A 458 6.13 -2.06 26.22
N PHE A 459 4.87 -2.22 25.79
CA PHE A 459 4.24 -3.53 25.65
C PHE A 459 4.99 -4.44 24.67
N VAL A 460 5.43 -3.89 23.53
CA VAL A 460 6.24 -4.62 22.56
C VAL A 460 7.59 -5.03 23.16
N SER A 461 8.25 -4.13 23.92
CA SER A 461 9.50 -4.45 24.61
C SER A 461 9.32 -5.63 25.58
N GLU A 462 8.23 -5.67 26.34
CA GLU A 462 7.97 -6.78 27.27
C GLU A 462 7.77 -8.12 26.55
N ILE A 463 7.10 -8.14 25.39
CA ILE A 463 6.99 -9.36 24.54
C ILE A 463 8.36 -9.84 24.10
N GLU A 464 9.27 -8.93 23.76
CA GLU A 464 10.60 -9.25 23.27
C GLU A 464 11.54 -9.71 24.39
N GLU A 465 11.55 -8.99 25.51
CA GLU A 465 12.32 -9.32 26.71
C GLU A 465 11.93 -10.68 27.29
N ARG A 466 10.62 -11.02 27.26
CA ARG A 466 10.15 -12.36 27.62
C ARG A 466 10.88 -13.45 26.85
N ARG A 467 11.22 -13.18 25.58
CA ARG A 467 11.84 -14.11 24.64
C ARG A 467 13.36 -13.98 24.55
N GLY A 468 13.96 -13.17 25.43
CA GLY A 468 15.40 -12.90 25.45
C GLY A 468 15.87 -12.01 24.30
N LEU A 469 14.95 -11.31 23.62
CA LEU A 469 15.28 -10.33 22.60
C LEU A 469 15.39 -8.97 23.27
N VAL A 470 16.60 -8.57 23.63
CA VAL A 470 16.90 -7.24 24.16
C VAL A 470 17.68 -6.49 23.10
N GLY A 471 17.08 -5.45 22.53
CA GLY A 471 17.69 -4.63 21.49
C GLY A 471 17.45 -3.15 21.75
N ASP A 472 18.31 -2.30 21.19
CA ASP A 472 18.13 -0.85 21.21
C ASP A 472 16.82 -0.46 20.49
N ASP A 473 16.07 0.49 21.06
CA ASP A 473 14.79 0.96 20.51
C ASP A 473 14.95 1.62 19.13
N LYS A 474 16.15 2.15 18.83
CA LYS A 474 16.49 2.66 17.49
C LYS A 474 16.69 1.54 16.47
N GLY A 475 17.13 0.37 16.92
CA GLY A 475 17.36 -0.82 16.10
C GLY A 475 16.11 -1.66 15.87
N SER A 476 15.12 -1.57 16.76
CA SER A 476 13.90 -2.37 16.75
C SER A 476 12.73 -1.64 16.08
N TYR A 477 11.82 -2.38 15.45
CA TYR A 477 10.58 -1.80 14.91
C TYR A 477 9.49 -1.74 15.98
N LEU A 478 8.62 -0.73 15.89
CA LEU A 478 7.40 -0.63 16.69
C LEU A 478 6.44 -1.77 16.34
N PHE A 479 6.21 -1.98 15.05
CA PHE A 479 5.47 -3.13 14.51
C PHE A 479 6.47 -4.16 13.99
N THR A 480 6.82 -5.08 14.88
CA THR A 480 7.86 -6.09 14.70
C THR A 480 7.24 -7.46 14.43
N ARG A 481 7.98 -8.35 13.75
CA ARG A 481 7.55 -9.72 13.47
C ARG A 481 7.33 -10.57 14.72
N THR A 482 7.84 -10.14 15.88
CA THR A 482 7.58 -10.78 17.19
C THR A 482 6.11 -10.70 17.61
N LEU A 483 5.36 -9.74 17.06
CA LEU A 483 3.93 -9.54 17.32
C LEU A 483 3.01 -10.49 16.55
N ASN A 484 3.54 -11.31 15.62
CA ASN A 484 2.74 -12.30 14.92
C ASN A 484 2.02 -13.21 15.92
N ALA A 485 0.80 -13.64 15.61
CA ALA A 485 -0.05 -14.39 16.54
C ALA A 485 0.62 -15.64 17.17
N ARG A 486 1.42 -16.37 16.38
CA ARG A 486 2.21 -17.52 16.89
C ARG A 486 3.44 -17.10 17.71
N SER A 487 3.99 -15.92 17.44
CA SER A 487 5.23 -15.42 18.04
C SER A 487 4.99 -14.71 19.37
N SER A 488 3.88 -13.98 19.49
CA SER A 488 3.51 -13.23 20.71
C SER A 488 3.25 -14.12 21.92
N THR A 489 2.82 -15.37 21.71
CA THR A 489 2.55 -16.35 22.78
C THR A 489 3.67 -17.39 22.96
N ALA A 490 4.75 -17.32 22.17
CA ALA A 490 5.92 -18.19 22.27
C ALA A 490 6.87 -17.73 23.37
N SER A 491 7.48 -18.68 24.11
CA SER A 491 8.25 -18.36 25.32
C SER A 491 9.76 -18.32 25.10
N PHE A 492 10.28 -18.92 24.03
CA PHE A 492 11.71 -18.90 23.71
C PHE A 492 11.94 -19.11 22.21
N TYR A 493 13.14 -18.77 21.75
CA TYR A 493 13.67 -19.20 20.45
C TYR A 493 14.71 -20.30 20.67
N LEU A 494 14.70 -21.31 19.81
CA LEU A 494 15.72 -22.38 19.85
C LEU A 494 17.07 -21.90 19.30
N ASN A 495 17.07 -20.86 18.46
CA ASN A 495 18.25 -20.32 17.78
C ASN A 495 18.29 -18.79 17.94
N GLU A 496 19.48 -18.19 17.82
CA GLU A 496 19.63 -16.75 17.69
C GLU A 496 18.77 -16.20 16.55
N THR A 497 18.11 -15.07 16.80
CA THR A 497 17.23 -14.46 15.80
C THR A 497 17.16 -12.95 15.95
N GLN A 498 16.88 -12.29 14.82
CA GLN A 498 16.70 -10.85 14.71
C GLN A 498 15.26 -10.51 14.32
N GLU A 499 14.27 -11.31 14.74
CA GLU A 499 12.85 -11.03 14.41
C GLU A 499 12.40 -9.63 14.90
N HIS A 500 12.94 -9.13 16.02
CA HIS A 500 12.67 -7.77 16.54
C HIS A 500 13.13 -6.64 15.60
N GLN A 501 14.08 -6.95 14.71
CA GLN A 501 14.63 -6.06 13.69
C GLN A 501 14.02 -6.32 12.31
N LYS A 502 12.93 -7.10 12.24
CA LYS A 502 12.15 -7.35 11.02
C LYS A 502 10.75 -6.75 11.19
N ALA A 503 10.35 -5.97 10.19
CA ALA A 503 9.03 -5.35 10.17
C ALA A 503 7.91 -6.40 10.17
N PHE A 504 6.77 -6.03 10.75
CA PHE A 504 5.56 -6.82 10.76
C PHE A 504 5.05 -7.12 9.33
N GLY A 505 4.44 -8.27 9.15
CA GLY A 505 3.93 -8.69 7.84
C GLY A 505 2.67 -7.90 7.45
N ARG A 506 2.56 -7.48 6.19
CA ARG A 506 1.36 -6.77 5.69
C ARG A 506 0.10 -7.64 5.81
N ASP A 507 0.18 -8.91 5.44
CA ASP A 507 -0.99 -9.80 5.49
C ASP A 507 -1.43 -10.04 6.95
N ALA A 508 -0.47 -10.17 7.88
CA ALA A 508 -0.76 -10.30 9.31
C ALA A 508 -1.38 -9.02 9.89
N LEU A 509 -0.99 -7.84 9.39
CA LEU A 509 -1.62 -6.58 9.74
C LEU A 509 -3.05 -6.50 9.22
N ASP A 510 -3.28 -6.88 7.96
CA ASP A 510 -4.62 -6.92 7.37
C ASP A 510 -5.53 -7.86 8.18
N ASP A 511 -5.02 -9.01 8.63
CA ASP A 511 -5.74 -9.91 9.55
C ASP A 511 -6.05 -9.23 10.90
N CYS A 512 -5.12 -8.46 11.48
CA CYS A 512 -5.36 -7.73 12.73
C CYS A 512 -6.46 -6.68 12.56
N LEU A 513 -6.42 -5.93 11.46
CA LEU A 513 -7.45 -4.94 11.12
C LEU A 513 -8.81 -5.63 10.91
N ASP A 514 -8.86 -6.72 10.16
CA ASP A 514 -10.10 -7.47 9.92
C ASP A 514 -10.69 -8.02 11.21
N THR A 515 -9.86 -8.59 12.08
CA THR A 515 -10.26 -9.03 13.44
C THR A 515 -10.85 -7.87 14.24
N PHE A 516 -10.23 -6.70 14.18
CA PHE A 516 -10.68 -5.52 14.93
C PHE A 516 -12.03 -5.00 14.44
N PHE A 517 -12.24 -4.89 13.12
CA PHE A 517 -13.53 -4.45 12.56
C PHE A 517 -14.69 -5.37 12.93
N ASP A 518 -14.43 -6.68 13.01
CA ASP A 518 -15.41 -7.66 13.44
C ASP A 518 -15.66 -7.60 14.95
N TRP A 519 -14.61 -7.41 15.75
CA TRP A 519 -14.71 -7.30 17.20
C TRP A 519 -15.46 -6.04 17.67
N ILE A 520 -15.24 -4.89 17.03
CA ILE A 520 -15.98 -3.65 17.34
C ILE A 520 -17.39 -3.61 16.73
N GLU A 521 -17.78 -4.69 16.04
CA GLU A 521 -19.02 -4.79 15.27
C GLU A 521 -19.24 -3.54 14.39
N SER A 522 -18.21 -3.16 13.62
CA SER A 522 -18.25 -1.93 12.82
C SER A 522 -19.52 -1.86 11.96
N PRO A 523 -20.15 -0.67 11.80
CA PRO A 523 -21.46 -0.55 11.19
C PRO A 523 -21.57 -1.25 9.83
N LEU A 524 -22.76 -1.76 9.57
CA LEU A 524 -23.07 -2.45 8.32
C LEU A 524 -23.83 -1.51 7.40
N THR A 525 -23.39 -1.46 6.14
CA THR A 525 -24.12 -0.83 5.04
C THR A 525 -24.57 -1.93 4.09
N ASN A 526 -25.89 -2.13 3.94
CA ASN A 526 -26.48 -3.18 3.10
C ASN A 526 -25.95 -4.59 3.39
N GLY A 527 -25.78 -4.92 4.68
CA GLY A 527 -25.24 -6.21 5.12
C GLY A 527 -23.73 -6.41 4.84
N LYS A 528 -23.02 -5.38 4.38
CA LYS A 528 -21.57 -5.37 4.16
C LYS A 528 -20.87 -4.50 5.20
N ARG A 529 -19.66 -4.87 5.62
CA ARG A 529 -18.84 -4.13 6.59
C ARG A 529 -17.65 -3.45 5.92
N TRP A 530 -17.28 -2.27 6.39
CA TRP A 530 -16.07 -1.57 5.94
C TRP A 530 -14.81 -2.15 6.61
N TYR A 531 -14.10 -3.02 5.89
CA TYR A 531 -12.78 -3.49 6.30
C TYR A 531 -11.70 -2.55 5.74
N ALA A 532 -11.54 -1.39 6.37
CA ALA A 532 -10.63 -0.37 5.88
C ALA A 532 -9.16 -0.82 5.94
N ARG A 533 -8.33 -0.24 5.07
CA ARG A 533 -6.87 -0.41 5.05
C ARG A 533 -6.19 0.94 5.25
N THR A 534 -4.87 0.94 5.43
CA THR A 534 -4.09 2.19 5.68
C THR A 534 -4.38 3.29 4.66
N HIS A 535 -4.59 2.96 3.38
CA HIS A 535 -4.85 3.95 2.35
C HIS A 535 -6.21 4.65 2.52
N GLN A 536 -7.22 3.98 3.06
CA GLN A 536 -8.53 4.58 3.36
C GLN A 536 -8.42 5.57 4.52
N PHE A 537 -7.69 5.25 5.59
CA PHE A 537 -7.42 6.20 6.69
C PHE A 537 -6.63 7.43 6.21
N ARG A 538 -5.60 7.20 5.39
CA ARG A 538 -4.84 8.28 4.75
C ARG A 538 -5.73 9.18 3.87
N ARG A 539 -6.63 8.60 3.08
CA ARG A 539 -7.57 9.35 2.23
C ARG A 539 -8.59 10.12 3.08
N PHE A 540 -9.16 9.46 4.09
CA PHE A 540 -10.13 10.04 5.01
C PHE A 540 -9.56 11.29 5.70
N PHE A 541 -8.33 11.23 6.23
CA PHE A 541 -7.69 12.42 6.79
C PHE A 541 -7.48 13.52 5.75
N ALA A 542 -6.96 13.19 4.55
CA ALA A 542 -6.68 14.20 3.54
C ALA A 542 -7.93 15.00 3.16
N VAL A 543 -9.04 14.28 3.02
CA VAL A 543 -10.37 14.83 2.81
C VAL A 543 -10.80 15.72 3.98
N LEU A 544 -10.75 15.17 5.20
CA LEU A 544 -11.22 15.85 6.40
C LEU A 544 -10.43 17.14 6.66
N TYR A 545 -9.10 17.07 6.52
CA TYR A 545 -8.20 18.20 6.67
C TYR A 545 -8.46 19.29 5.62
N PHE A 546 -8.62 18.90 4.36
CA PHE A 546 -8.90 19.86 3.29
C PHE A 546 -10.22 20.58 3.51
N ASN A 547 -11.27 19.87 3.96
CA ASN A 547 -12.56 20.46 4.29
C ASN A 547 -12.50 21.37 5.52
N PHE A 548 -11.78 21.00 6.58
CA PHE A 548 -11.66 21.84 7.78
C PHE A 548 -10.82 23.10 7.59
N THR A 549 -10.00 23.15 6.55
CA THR A 549 -9.15 24.31 6.24
C THR A 549 -9.76 25.21 5.16
N ASP A 550 -11.04 25.03 4.82
CA ASP A 550 -11.73 25.74 3.74
C ASP A 550 -10.94 25.73 2.41
N GLY A 551 -10.17 24.66 2.17
CA GLY A 551 -9.28 24.50 1.03
C GLY A 551 -7.96 25.28 1.09
N GLU A 552 -7.77 26.18 2.06
CA GLU A 552 -6.53 26.97 2.20
C GLU A 552 -5.33 26.11 2.63
N GLY A 553 -5.56 24.97 3.29
CA GLY A 553 -4.52 24.10 3.85
C GLY A 553 -3.84 23.10 2.91
N LEU A 554 -3.88 23.31 1.58
CA LEU A 554 -3.39 22.30 0.63
C LEU A 554 -1.87 22.09 0.70
N ASP A 555 -1.11 23.15 0.96
CA ASP A 555 0.35 23.11 1.07
C ASP A 555 0.79 22.37 2.35
N GLU A 556 0.12 22.65 3.47
CA GLU A 556 0.29 21.98 4.75
C GLU A 556 -0.06 20.51 4.62
N LEU A 557 -1.19 20.19 3.97
CA LEU A 557 -1.59 18.81 3.70
C LEU A 557 -0.57 18.10 2.80
N SER A 558 -0.04 18.77 1.79
CA SER A 558 0.98 18.22 0.91
C SER A 558 2.27 17.90 1.66
N TRP A 559 2.69 18.81 2.54
CA TRP A 559 3.81 18.60 3.46
C TRP A 559 3.54 17.41 4.39
N PHE A 560 2.37 17.37 5.02
CA PHE A 560 1.96 16.32 5.94
C PHE A 560 1.99 14.94 5.26
N MET A 561 1.44 14.86 4.04
CA MET A 561 1.38 13.65 3.24
C MET A 561 2.73 13.26 2.59
N GLY A 562 3.71 14.17 2.53
CA GLY A 562 4.97 13.96 1.82
C GLY A 562 4.74 13.79 0.32
N HIS A 563 3.96 14.69 -0.28
CA HIS A 563 3.74 14.79 -1.71
C HIS A 563 4.65 15.86 -2.32
N ALA A 564 5.23 15.56 -3.48
CA ALA A 564 6.09 16.49 -4.21
C ALA A 564 5.30 17.40 -5.17
N ASN A 565 4.04 17.05 -5.47
CA ASN A 565 3.15 17.78 -6.36
C ASN A 565 1.78 17.98 -5.67
N LEU A 566 1.30 19.22 -5.66
CA LEU A 566 -0.01 19.58 -5.10
C LEU A 566 -1.18 18.92 -5.85
N GLU A 567 -1.05 18.63 -7.14
CA GLU A 567 -2.07 17.89 -7.90
C GLU A 567 -2.28 16.49 -7.32
N GLN A 568 -1.20 15.86 -6.83
CA GLN A 568 -1.31 14.57 -6.16
C GLN A 568 -2.10 14.70 -4.86
N THR A 569 -1.82 15.72 -4.05
CA THR A 569 -2.53 16.01 -2.81
C THR A 569 -4.00 16.32 -3.08
N PHE A 570 -4.26 17.17 -4.07
CA PHE A 570 -5.59 17.51 -4.54
C PHE A 570 -6.33 16.26 -5.01
N HIS A 571 -5.75 15.38 -5.82
CA HIS A 571 -6.40 14.14 -6.25
C HIS A 571 -6.84 13.23 -5.09
N TYR A 572 -6.09 13.24 -3.97
CA TYR A 572 -6.44 12.51 -2.74
C TYR A 572 -7.58 13.17 -1.96
N ALA A 573 -7.54 14.50 -1.80
CA ALA A 573 -8.54 15.29 -1.09
C ALA A 573 -9.83 15.49 -1.89
N GLU A 574 -9.72 15.50 -3.22
CA GLU A 574 -10.82 15.65 -4.16
C GLU A 574 -11.64 14.36 -4.17
N ILE A 575 -12.89 14.50 -3.76
CA ILE A 575 -13.86 13.44 -3.80
C ILE A 575 -14.65 13.65 -5.07
N ALA A 576 -14.48 12.71 -6.01
CA ALA A 576 -15.39 12.65 -7.14
C ALA A 576 -16.82 12.61 -6.58
N PRO A 577 -17.76 13.36 -7.17
CA PRO A 577 -19.00 13.75 -6.52
C PRO A 577 -19.84 12.52 -6.19
N THR A 578 -20.01 12.27 -4.91
CA THR A 578 -21.14 11.49 -4.39
C THR A 578 -22.15 12.46 -3.79
N ASP A 579 -23.40 12.03 -3.62
CA ASP A 579 -24.51 12.88 -3.14
C ASP A 579 -24.16 13.67 -1.85
N GLU A 580 -23.38 13.08 -0.94
CA GLU A 580 -22.88 13.72 0.30
C GLU A 580 -21.95 14.93 0.04
N TRP A 581 -21.22 14.97 -1.09
CA TRP A 581 -20.34 16.09 -1.45
C TRP A 581 -21.05 17.21 -2.18
N ILE A 582 -22.10 16.85 -2.92
CA ILE A 582 -23.01 17.83 -3.49
C ILE A 582 -23.66 18.61 -2.33
N GLU A 583 -24.07 17.92 -1.26
CA GLU A 583 -24.61 18.54 -0.06
C GLU A 583 -23.59 19.46 0.66
N GLU A 584 -22.35 19.03 0.84
CA GLU A 584 -21.32 19.88 1.49
C GLU A 584 -20.89 21.07 0.60
N ALA A 585 -20.79 20.88 -0.72
CA ALA A 585 -20.54 21.96 -1.67
C ALA A 585 -21.70 22.98 -1.67
N GLU A 586 -22.94 22.51 -1.63
CA GLU A 586 -24.14 23.36 -1.47
C GLU A 586 -24.10 24.13 -0.15
N CYS A 587 -23.73 23.47 0.96
CA CYS A 587 -23.55 24.12 2.25
C CYS A 587 -22.44 25.17 2.22
N THR A 588 -21.32 24.89 1.56
CA THR A 588 -20.20 25.83 1.43
C THR A 588 -20.57 27.06 0.59
N ILE A 589 -21.28 26.84 -0.53
CA ILE A 589 -21.85 27.92 -1.35
C ILE A 589 -22.83 28.76 -0.51
N ALA A 590 -23.68 28.11 0.29
CA ALA A 590 -24.65 28.78 1.14
C ALA A 590 -24.00 29.62 2.25
N LYS A 591 -23.02 29.06 2.99
CA LYS A 591 -22.23 29.76 4.01
C LYS A 591 -21.48 30.96 3.42
N THR A 592 -20.85 30.78 2.25
CA THR A 592 -20.12 31.84 1.54
C THR A 592 -21.06 32.91 1.00
N GLY A 593 -22.22 32.49 0.47
CA GLY A 593 -23.28 33.39 0.02
C GLY A 593 -23.84 34.24 1.16
N ALA A 594 -23.98 33.65 2.35
CA ALA A 594 -24.44 34.33 3.56
C ALA A 594 -23.42 35.32 4.14
N ALA A 595 -22.13 35.12 3.86
CA ALA A 595 -21.08 36.08 4.18
C ALA A 595 -21.07 37.24 3.16
N LEU A 596 -21.79 38.32 3.47
CA LEU A 596 -22.01 39.48 2.58
C LEU A 596 -20.74 40.09 1.97
N ASN A 597 -19.59 39.96 2.63
CA ASN A 597 -18.31 40.55 2.20
C ASN A 597 -17.39 39.57 1.45
N LYS A 598 -17.77 38.29 1.30
CA LYS A 598 -16.97 37.30 0.59
C LYS A 598 -17.43 37.17 -0.86
N HIS A 599 -16.49 37.25 -1.78
CA HIS A 599 -16.70 36.92 -3.18
C HIS A 599 -16.62 35.40 -3.36
N ILE A 600 -17.51 34.84 -4.19
CA ILE A 600 -17.46 33.43 -4.55
C ILE A 600 -16.92 33.27 -5.97
N ASN A 601 -15.90 32.44 -6.11
CA ASN A 601 -15.41 32.05 -7.42
C ASN A 601 -16.33 30.94 -7.93
N ALA A 602 -17.23 31.28 -8.84
CA ALA A 602 -18.20 30.35 -9.39
C ALA A 602 -18.65 30.76 -10.80
N ASP A 603 -19.36 29.86 -11.48
CA ASP A 603 -20.01 30.14 -12.75
C ASP A 603 -21.15 31.18 -12.62
N ASP A 604 -21.68 31.61 -13.76
CA ASP A 604 -22.68 32.68 -13.80
C ASP A 604 -24.01 32.25 -13.14
N ALA A 605 -24.33 30.96 -13.15
CA ALA A 605 -25.57 30.44 -12.57
C ALA A 605 -25.52 30.49 -11.03
N ILE A 606 -24.43 30.02 -10.43
CA ILE A 606 -24.24 30.05 -8.97
C ILE A 606 -24.13 31.50 -8.48
N ARG A 607 -23.40 32.36 -9.21
CA ARG A 607 -23.33 33.80 -8.89
C ARG A 607 -24.72 34.44 -8.91
N ALA A 608 -25.54 34.15 -9.92
CA ALA A 608 -26.90 34.68 -10.01
C ALA A 608 -27.79 34.23 -8.84
N ILE A 609 -27.66 32.99 -8.37
CA ILE A 609 -28.38 32.47 -7.19
C ILE A 609 -28.00 33.27 -5.95
N ILE A 610 -26.71 33.48 -5.72
CA ILE A 610 -26.20 34.20 -4.54
C ILE A 610 -26.62 35.66 -4.58
N ASP A 611 -26.51 36.31 -5.73
CA ASP A 611 -26.95 37.71 -5.89
C ASP A 611 -28.45 37.86 -5.65
N LYS A 612 -29.25 36.89 -6.11
CA LYS A 612 -30.69 36.86 -5.83
C LYS A 612 -30.97 36.71 -4.33
N ALA A 613 -30.26 35.82 -3.64
CA ALA A 613 -30.42 35.62 -2.20
C ALA A 613 -30.03 36.89 -1.41
N ARG A 614 -28.88 37.50 -1.74
CA ARG A 614 -28.38 38.74 -1.11
C ARG A 614 -29.26 39.96 -1.40
N LYS A 615 -29.94 40.02 -2.55
CA LYS A 615 -30.97 41.05 -2.84
C LYS A 615 -32.24 40.86 -2.01
N THR A 616 -32.56 39.62 -1.66
CA THR A 616 -33.80 39.28 -0.94
C THR A 616 -33.68 39.55 0.56
N SER A 617 -32.49 39.35 1.14
CA SER A 617 -32.25 39.60 2.57
C SER A 617 -30.82 40.08 2.83
N LYS A 618 -30.65 40.91 3.86
CA LYS A 618 -29.35 41.31 4.41
C LYS A 618 -28.97 40.55 5.67
N VAL A 619 -29.80 39.59 6.11
CA VAL A 619 -29.59 38.82 7.34
C VAL A 619 -28.93 37.49 6.98
N SER A 620 -27.69 37.27 7.44
CA SER A 620 -26.86 36.11 7.10
C SER A 620 -27.58 34.76 7.39
N THR A 621 -28.24 34.64 8.55
CA THR A 621 -28.99 33.44 8.95
C THR A 621 -30.21 33.13 8.06
N VAL A 622 -30.66 34.09 7.26
CA VAL A 622 -31.75 33.92 6.29
C VAL A 622 -31.21 33.63 4.88
N ILE A 623 -30.02 34.15 4.56
CA ILE A 623 -29.40 33.97 3.22
C ILE A 623 -28.97 32.52 3.02
N GLU A 624 -28.37 31.89 4.03
CA GLU A 624 -27.88 30.51 3.94
C GLU A 624 -28.96 29.50 3.51
N PRO A 625 -30.11 29.34 4.23
CA PRO A 625 -31.17 28.43 3.82
C PRO A 625 -31.83 28.83 2.49
N LEU A 626 -31.82 30.12 2.14
CA LEU A 626 -32.36 30.61 0.88
C LEU A 626 -31.47 30.22 -0.32
N VAL A 627 -30.14 30.27 -0.17
CA VAL A 627 -29.19 29.81 -1.20
C VAL A 627 -29.35 28.31 -1.44
N GLN A 628 -29.43 27.50 -0.38
CA GLN A 628 -29.67 26.06 -0.50
C GLN A 628 -30.96 25.77 -1.29
N LYS A 629 -32.06 26.42 -0.92
CA LYS A 629 -33.34 26.27 -1.63
C LYS A 629 -33.23 26.61 -3.12
N LEU A 630 -32.58 27.73 -3.46
CA LEU A 630 -32.43 28.17 -4.85
C LEU A 630 -31.54 27.22 -5.67
N ILE A 631 -30.54 26.60 -5.06
CA ILE A 631 -29.74 25.56 -5.70
C ILE A 631 -30.59 24.32 -5.98
N SER A 632 -31.37 23.85 -5.00
CA SER A 632 -32.29 22.72 -5.20
C SER A 632 -33.28 22.98 -6.34
N GLU A 633 -33.90 24.17 -6.37
CA GLU A 633 -34.80 24.59 -7.46
C GLU A 633 -34.10 24.60 -8.84
N HIS A 634 -32.83 25.02 -8.91
CA HIS A 634 -32.05 25.00 -10.16
C HIS A 634 -31.78 23.56 -10.62
N LYS A 635 -31.34 22.68 -9.72
CA LYS A 635 -31.06 21.26 -10.01
C LYS A 635 -32.30 20.54 -10.53
N GLU A 636 -33.45 20.74 -9.90
CA GLU A 636 -34.72 20.13 -10.34
C GLU A 636 -35.08 20.53 -11.78
N LYS A 637 -34.84 21.80 -12.11
CA LYS A 637 -35.18 22.39 -13.41
C LYS A 637 -34.20 22.01 -14.53
N THR A 638 -32.90 21.98 -14.27
CA THR A 638 -31.87 21.81 -15.31
C THR A 638 -31.28 20.41 -15.36
N LYS A 639 -31.53 19.57 -14.35
CA LYS A 639 -30.86 18.26 -14.16
C LYS A 639 -29.33 18.36 -14.07
N GLN A 640 -28.83 19.55 -13.77
CA GLN A 640 -27.41 19.77 -13.51
C GLN A 640 -27.10 19.54 -12.03
N GLU A 641 -25.86 19.17 -11.74
CA GLU A 641 -25.34 19.03 -10.39
C GLU A 641 -24.29 20.11 -10.12
N VAL A 642 -24.08 20.42 -8.83
CA VAL A 642 -23.03 21.34 -8.39
C VAL A 642 -21.70 20.59 -8.33
N HIS A 643 -20.69 21.15 -8.97
CA HIS A 643 -19.32 20.67 -8.93
C HIS A 643 -18.38 21.82 -8.54
N PHE A 644 -17.14 21.47 -8.21
CA PHE A 644 -16.09 22.45 -7.98
C PHE A 644 -14.75 21.92 -8.52
N CYS A 645 -13.90 22.85 -8.96
CA CYS A 645 -12.53 22.57 -9.38
C CYS A 645 -11.62 23.71 -8.92
N ARG A 646 -10.29 23.52 -8.90
CA ARG A 646 -9.37 24.64 -8.69
C ARG A 646 -8.89 25.23 -10.01
N ILE A 647 -9.01 26.54 -10.15
CA ILE A 647 -8.45 27.30 -11.29
C ILE A 647 -7.12 27.93 -10.83
N GLU A 648 -6.07 27.76 -11.65
CA GLU A 648 -4.74 28.36 -11.44
C GLU A 648 -4.08 28.06 -10.07
N GLY A 649 -4.47 26.96 -9.43
CA GLY A 649 -3.84 26.44 -8.23
C GLY A 649 -4.10 27.23 -6.93
N LYS A 650 -4.98 28.24 -6.95
CA LYS A 650 -5.28 29.08 -5.77
C LYS A 650 -6.75 29.10 -5.40
N ASP A 651 -7.63 29.23 -6.39
CA ASP A 651 -9.04 29.52 -6.15
C ASP A 651 -9.95 28.33 -6.46
N VAL A 652 -10.84 27.99 -5.52
CA VAL A 652 -11.91 27.00 -5.74
C VAL A 652 -13.02 27.66 -6.55
N PHE A 653 -13.31 27.09 -7.72
CA PHE A 653 -14.33 27.52 -8.65
C PHE A 653 -15.51 26.55 -8.62
N PHE A 654 -16.70 27.02 -8.24
CA PHE A 654 -17.94 26.23 -8.25
C PHE A 654 -18.66 26.37 -9.59
N TYR A 655 -19.24 25.29 -10.11
CA TYR A 655 -19.98 25.34 -11.38
C TYR A 655 -21.07 24.26 -11.45
N PHE A 656 -22.07 24.50 -12.30
CA PHE A 656 -23.04 23.47 -12.67
C PHE A 656 -22.55 22.68 -13.89
N THR A 657 -22.75 21.35 -13.89
CA THR A 657 -22.56 20.51 -15.08
C THR A 657 -23.72 19.54 -15.22
N GLU A 658 -23.98 19.10 -16.44
CA GLU A 658 -24.93 18.01 -16.70
C GLU A 658 -24.40 16.72 -16.07
N ASN A 659 -25.28 15.99 -15.38
CA ASN A 659 -24.96 14.68 -14.85
C ASN A 659 -24.63 13.75 -16.02
N LYS A 660 -23.35 13.37 -16.18
CA LYS A 660 -22.91 12.37 -17.16
C LYS A 660 -23.21 10.98 -16.61
N GLY A 661 -24.50 10.70 -16.47
CA GLY A 661 -25.07 9.50 -15.87
C GLY A 661 -26.34 9.08 -16.61
N SER A 662 -26.19 8.77 -17.89
CA SER A 662 -27.10 7.91 -18.67
C SER A 662 -26.29 7.09 -19.66
#